data_AF-A0A2E1ACK2-F1
#
_entry.id   AF-A0A2E1ACK2-F1
#
_cell.length_a   1.000
_cell.length_b   1.000
_cell.length_c   1.000
_cell.angle_alpha   90.00
_cell.angle_beta   90.00
_cell.angle_gamma   90.00
#
_symmetry.space_group_name_H-M   'P 1'
#
loop_
_entity.id
_entity.type
_entity.pdbx_description
1 polymer ?
#
loop_
_entity_poly.entity_id
_entity_poly.type
_entity_poly.pdbx_seq_one_letter_code
_entity_poly.pdbx_strand_id
1 'polypeptide(L)'
;MKKWFMHIMVLALFAVLLVPVAAQDDITLEPFEDDQFAIQGVVPQGWETLAPGSLSPDGGMTVLVQQAAPGATAEQLLQALAPNLGLTEIPEPVEQFEGDALTWDLYFVEVEAGGMTILVDLALSEGDGVTYLALLQTTAEQYEALHFDVLEPVLAAYAPLAADSAPVDETDTETEATPEPEATEVADDLYTDPNGLFEVAIPTNWTAVEGDGYVSLVGPGEDISYSFLTLETDDLTATIDEALDTFSLPEDFDREYDEDSYQNIQDQAVLDQLGVESLVQVVYEDGTGEDERVVVLASQLYEGVGYYMLFQGDVETVQARLAQLQIIESSLKILAIEEDDLTGVEPGEVTPELIAELEGFIAQAMEEWEAPGVAVAIVNGDEILYSNGFGTRTLGEDAPVDAETLMMIGSTTKPMTTTVMGMLVDEGKLDWDAPVRDVLPEFAVQDEELSDSITIANLACACTGVPRRDFELIFNTFDLSAEDVIDSLKTFQFFTDFGEAFQYSNQLVATAGYVAAAADGGEYGNLYDAYIDMMQTRLFDPLSLEHTIIDQGDLAQFDDVATSYGLNIYNDLVENPLTIEYFAIPVAPAGAIWSTADDMAQYVMLMLNEGVTADGERLVSEESLQRVWTPGVDISADASYGLGWIIEDWKGVQLIEHGGNTIGFSSELLFNQAADLGIVVLTNAQGNAAPSVVARRFMELVYGVEDSDIVFPSQVDQTESEQNRQDFYDTLVKEADAEAVEQFSGSYTSDALGDMTISVNEEGELVADTGDFVTPIWLTTDEDADPNTYIMALPPLAGQAFTFEVAEDGTVTATIGIGLVEYTFTKVD
;
A
#
# COMPACT_ATOMS: atom_id res chain seq x y z
N MET A 1 -12.80 -11.76 -16.06
CA MET A 1 -12.07 -10.47 -16.02
C MET A 1 -12.73 -9.41 -15.15
N LYS A 2 -13.99 -8.98 -15.39
CA LYS A 2 -14.71 -8.09 -14.44
C LYS A 2 -14.62 -8.61 -13.01
N LYS A 3 -14.95 -9.90 -12.82
CA LYS A 3 -14.71 -10.67 -11.59
C LYS A 3 -13.30 -10.52 -11.02
N TRP A 4 -12.25 -10.76 -11.79
CA TRP A 4 -10.85 -10.67 -11.32
C TRP A 4 -10.47 -9.26 -10.84
N PHE A 5 -10.79 -8.21 -11.62
CA PHE A 5 -10.53 -6.82 -11.22
C PHE A 5 -11.38 -6.40 -10.02
N MET A 6 -12.61 -6.90 -9.92
CA MET A 6 -13.49 -6.75 -8.77
C MET A 6 -12.92 -7.47 -7.53
N HIS A 7 -12.44 -8.70 -7.67
CA HIS A 7 -11.84 -9.49 -6.59
C HIS A 7 -10.59 -8.77 -6.05
N ILE A 8 -9.71 -8.29 -6.92
CA ILE A 8 -8.55 -7.46 -6.53
C ILE A 8 -8.98 -6.14 -5.87
N MET A 9 -9.94 -5.41 -6.44
CA MET A 9 -10.40 -4.13 -5.88
C MET A 9 -11.10 -4.29 -4.52
N VAL A 10 -11.77 -5.43 -4.30
CA VAL A 10 -12.45 -5.77 -3.05
C VAL A 10 -11.44 -6.27 -2.01
N LEU A 11 -10.52 -7.16 -2.38
CA LEU A 11 -9.39 -7.52 -1.51
C LEU A 11 -8.59 -6.27 -1.12
N ALA A 12 -8.38 -5.32 -2.04
CA ALA A 12 -7.67 -4.06 -1.78
C ALA A 12 -8.46 -3.02 -0.95
N LEU A 13 -9.80 -3.11 -0.86
CA LEU A 13 -10.60 -2.36 0.12
C LEU A 13 -10.33 -2.90 1.52
N PHE A 14 -10.61 -4.20 1.68
CA PHE A 14 -10.37 -4.92 2.92
C PHE A 14 -8.89 -4.96 3.32
N ALA A 15 -7.96 -4.66 2.40
CA ALA A 15 -6.53 -4.62 2.66
C ALA A 15 -6.07 -3.54 3.64
N VAL A 16 -6.94 -2.58 3.98
CA VAL A 16 -6.72 -1.68 5.13
C VAL A 16 -6.71 -2.43 6.47
N LEU A 17 -7.29 -3.64 6.51
CA LEU A 17 -7.17 -4.62 7.61
C LEU A 17 -6.32 -5.85 7.23
N LEU A 18 -5.89 -5.97 5.98
CA LEU A 18 -5.46 -7.23 5.34
C LEU A 18 -4.46 -7.00 4.19
N VAL A 19 -3.20 -6.68 4.48
CA VAL A 19 -2.14 -7.03 3.50
C VAL A 19 -2.31 -8.54 3.21
N PRO A 20 -2.49 -8.98 1.95
CA PRO A 20 -2.91 -10.35 1.68
C PRO A 20 -1.77 -11.33 1.99
N VAL A 21 -1.99 -12.13 3.05
CA VAL A 21 -1.00 -13.00 3.70
C VAL A 21 -1.60 -14.42 3.79
N ALA A 22 -1.17 -15.37 2.94
CA ALA A 22 -1.53 -16.79 3.11
C ALA A 22 -0.32 -17.71 3.39
N ALA A 23 -0.11 -17.96 4.69
CA ALA A 23 0.56 -19.12 5.29
C ALA A 23 1.92 -19.61 4.72
N GLN A 24 3.01 -19.23 5.40
CA GLN A 24 3.98 -20.23 5.83
C GLN A 24 3.62 -20.63 7.27
N ASP A 25 3.80 -21.89 7.63
CA ASP A 25 3.56 -22.35 9.00
C ASP A 25 4.59 -21.72 9.93
N ASP A 26 4.20 -20.64 10.63
CA ASP A 26 4.96 -20.08 11.74
C ASP A 26 5.30 -21.20 12.73
N ILE A 27 6.58 -21.35 13.09
CA ILE A 27 7.10 -22.58 13.72
C ILE A 27 6.78 -22.57 15.21
N THR A 28 5.49 -22.65 15.52
CA THR A 28 4.89 -22.66 16.84
C THR A 28 5.59 -23.69 17.71
N LEU A 29 6.20 -23.26 18.82
CA LEU A 29 7.00 -24.13 19.67
C LEU A 29 6.16 -24.68 20.84
N GLU A 30 5.65 -25.90 20.72
CA GLU A 30 4.86 -26.53 21.78
C GLU A 30 5.75 -26.97 22.98
N PRO A 31 5.31 -26.75 24.23
CA PRO A 31 6.06 -27.15 25.41
C PRO A 31 6.02 -28.67 25.63
N PHE A 32 7.18 -29.30 25.86
CA PHE A 32 7.30 -30.74 26.05
C PHE A 32 7.99 -31.13 27.37
N GLU A 33 7.68 -32.34 27.83
CA GLU A 33 8.37 -33.03 28.94
C GLU A 33 8.85 -34.42 28.46
N ASP A 34 10.17 -34.66 28.40
CA ASP A 34 10.73 -36.00 28.14
C ASP A 34 11.18 -36.67 29.46
N ASP A 35 10.30 -37.53 29.96
CA ASP A 35 10.41 -38.37 31.15
C ASP A 35 11.54 -39.43 31.06
N GLN A 36 12.07 -39.70 29.84
CA GLN A 36 13.16 -40.65 29.60
C GLN A 36 14.54 -40.00 29.79
N PHE A 37 14.69 -38.73 29.43
CA PHE A 37 15.89 -37.92 29.61
C PHE A 37 15.83 -37.00 30.85
N ALA A 38 14.64 -36.82 31.44
CA ALA A 38 14.33 -35.91 32.55
C ALA A 38 14.53 -34.42 32.21
N ILE A 39 14.07 -34.04 31.01
CA ILE A 39 14.17 -32.69 30.44
C ILE A 39 12.80 -32.13 30.10
N GLN A 40 12.68 -30.82 30.13
CA GLN A 40 11.56 -30.03 29.63
C GLN A 40 12.09 -28.92 28.73
N GLY A 41 11.27 -28.39 27.84
CA GLY A 41 11.61 -27.30 26.94
C GLY A 41 10.49 -27.09 25.95
N VAL A 42 10.82 -26.64 24.75
CA VAL A 42 9.88 -26.52 23.62
C VAL A 42 10.37 -27.33 22.41
N VAL A 43 9.45 -27.68 21.51
CA VAL A 43 9.74 -28.30 20.20
C VAL A 43 8.82 -27.72 19.13
N PRO A 44 9.25 -27.62 17.86
CA PRO A 44 8.36 -27.32 16.75
C PRO A 44 7.12 -28.22 16.71
N GLN A 45 5.96 -27.59 16.72
CA GLN A 45 4.66 -28.23 16.55
C GLN A 45 4.62 -28.95 15.20
N GLY A 46 3.96 -30.11 15.15
CA GLY A 46 3.79 -30.91 13.93
C GLY A 46 5.00 -31.74 13.48
N TRP A 47 6.23 -31.50 13.95
CA TRP A 47 7.41 -32.26 13.52
C TRP A 47 7.35 -33.75 13.96
N GLU A 48 7.58 -34.68 13.03
CA GLU A 48 7.54 -36.12 13.31
C GLU A 48 8.71 -36.57 14.21
N THR A 49 8.40 -37.31 15.29
CA THR A 49 9.41 -37.92 16.16
C THR A 49 10.11 -39.11 15.48
N LEU A 50 11.33 -38.90 14.99
CA LEU A 50 12.17 -39.94 14.38
C LEU A 50 12.71 -40.94 15.40
N ALA A 51 13.04 -40.46 16.61
CA ALA A 51 13.51 -41.24 17.74
C ALA A 51 13.26 -40.46 19.04
N PRO A 52 13.33 -41.07 20.25
CA PRO A 52 13.21 -40.33 21.49
C PRO A 52 14.23 -39.18 21.57
N GLY A 53 13.76 -37.96 21.79
CA GLY A 53 14.57 -36.75 21.74
C GLY A 53 15.11 -36.41 20.35
N SER A 54 14.40 -36.73 19.26
CA SER A 54 14.75 -36.33 17.89
C SER A 54 13.52 -36.20 16.98
N LEU A 55 13.40 -35.05 16.32
CA LEU A 55 12.24 -34.64 15.50
C LEU A 55 12.69 -34.12 14.12
N SER A 56 11.78 -34.10 13.14
CA SER A 56 12.00 -33.62 11.78
C SER A 56 10.66 -33.23 11.13
N PRO A 57 10.57 -32.15 10.33
CA PRO A 57 9.29 -31.71 9.75
C PRO A 57 8.71 -32.74 8.75
N ASP A 58 9.56 -33.32 7.91
CA ASP A 58 9.17 -34.23 6.80
C ASP A 58 9.81 -35.64 6.92
N GLY A 59 10.69 -35.84 7.89
CA GLY A 59 11.56 -37.02 7.99
C GLY A 59 12.71 -37.05 6.98
N GLY A 60 13.05 -35.90 6.39
CA GLY A 60 14.06 -35.71 5.37
C GLY A 60 15.45 -35.45 5.94
N MET A 61 16.02 -34.29 5.59
CA MET A 61 17.40 -33.91 5.95
C MET A 61 17.48 -33.03 7.20
N THR A 62 16.42 -32.29 7.51
CA THR A 62 16.36 -31.34 8.63
C THR A 62 15.93 -32.07 9.91
N VAL A 63 16.74 -31.97 10.97
CA VAL A 63 16.56 -32.76 12.21
C VAL A 63 16.94 -31.95 13.44
N LEU A 64 16.02 -31.86 14.40
CA LEU A 64 16.27 -31.38 15.76
C LEU A 64 16.52 -32.58 16.68
N VAL A 65 17.43 -32.43 17.65
CA VAL A 65 17.76 -33.42 18.67
C VAL A 65 17.86 -32.73 20.04
N GLN A 66 17.15 -33.24 21.04
CA GLN A 66 17.19 -32.75 22.43
C GLN A 66 17.36 -33.94 23.39
N GLN A 67 18.51 -34.06 24.06
CA GLN A 67 18.82 -35.23 24.90
C GLN A 67 19.72 -34.92 26.11
N ALA A 68 19.58 -35.72 27.17
CA ALA A 68 20.46 -35.69 28.34
C ALA A 68 21.34 -36.95 28.44
N ALA A 69 22.62 -36.77 28.79
CA ALA A 69 23.63 -37.83 28.90
C ALA A 69 24.25 -37.89 30.33
N PRO A 70 23.58 -38.53 31.31
CA PRO A 70 24.10 -38.65 32.67
C PRO A 70 25.43 -39.42 32.77
N GLY A 71 26.46 -38.77 33.32
CA GLY A 71 27.78 -39.35 33.55
C GLY A 71 28.71 -39.41 32.34
N ALA A 72 28.31 -38.84 31.20
CA ALA A 72 29.22 -38.42 30.14
C ALA A 72 29.77 -37.01 30.45
N THR A 73 30.75 -36.57 29.67
CA THR A 73 31.19 -35.16 29.60
C THR A 73 31.02 -34.66 28.17
N ALA A 74 30.95 -33.34 27.94
CA ALA A 74 30.88 -32.74 26.61
C ALA A 74 31.98 -33.26 25.67
N GLU A 75 33.23 -33.32 26.15
CA GLU A 75 34.37 -33.92 25.42
C GLU A 75 34.11 -35.39 24.98
N GLN A 76 33.41 -36.18 25.80
CA GLN A 76 33.08 -37.58 25.51
C GLN A 76 31.88 -37.69 24.56
N LEU A 77 30.94 -36.75 24.63
CA LEU A 77 29.80 -36.68 23.71
C LEU A 77 30.27 -36.27 22.31
N LEU A 78 31.09 -35.23 22.20
CA LEU A 78 31.76 -34.80 20.97
C LEU A 78 32.57 -35.93 20.34
N GLN A 79 33.35 -36.68 21.14
CA GLN A 79 34.08 -37.87 20.66
C GLN A 79 33.18 -39.02 20.18
N ALA A 80 31.91 -39.07 20.62
CA ALA A 80 30.93 -40.06 20.17
C ALA A 80 30.10 -39.60 18.95
N LEU A 81 29.85 -38.29 18.81
CA LEU A 81 29.10 -37.69 17.71
C LEU A 81 29.97 -37.47 16.46
N ALA A 82 31.24 -37.07 16.62
CA ALA A 82 32.13 -36.75 15.51
C ALA A 82 32.20 -37.81 14.38
N PRO A 83 32.23 -39.14 14.64
CA PRO A 83 32.20 -40.15 13.58
C PRO A 83 30.89 -40.21 12.77
N ASN A 84 29.78 -39.70 13.32
CA ASN A 84 28.49 -39.63 12.63
C ASN A 84 28.39 -38.35 11.78
N LEU A 85 28.90 -37.22 12.32
CA LEU A 85 29.00 -35.92 11.64
C LEU A 85 30.15 -35.83 10.62
N GLY A 86 30.79 -36.95 10.27
CA GLY A 86 31.91 -37.00 9.30
C GLY A 86 33.23 -36.36 9.77
N LEU A 87 33.26 -35.76 10.96
CA LEU A 87 34.37 -34.99 11.51
C LEU A 87 35.65 -35.81 11.71
N THR A 88 36.79 -35.25 11.28
CA THR A 88 38.13 -35.86 11.49
C THR A 88 38.83 -35.35 12.75
N GLU A 89 38.50 -34.14 13.19
CA GLU A 89 38.94 -33.50 14.44
C GLU A 89 37.70 -32.83 15.07
N ILE A 90 37.73 -32.54 16.37
CA ILE A 90 36.58 -31.95 17.09
C ILE A 90 36.64 -30.42 16.91
N PRO A 91 35.51 -29.73 16.60
CA PRO A 91 35.47 -28.27 16.59
C PRO A 91 35.76 -27.69 17.98
N GLU A 92 36.39 -26.52 18.02
CA GLU A 92 36.32 -25.63 19.19
C GLU A 92 34.97 -24.90 19.15
N PRO A 93 34.40 -24.46 20.29
CA PRO A 93 33.14 -23.74 20.28
C PRO A 93 33.28 -22.37 19.59
N VAL A 94 32.22 -21.95 18.90
CA VAL A 94 32.12 -20.66 18.20
C VAL A 94 31.57 -19.55 19.09
N GLU A 95 30.59 -19.88 19.95
CA GLU A 95 29.78 -18.94 20.75
C GLU A 95 29.47 -19.57 22.13
N GLN A 96 29.00 -18.77 23.09
CA GLN A 96 28.29 -19.26 24.28
C GLN A 96 26.92 -18.59 24.39
N PHE A 97 25.86 -19.37 24.58
CA PHE A 97 24.47 -18.90 24.73
C PHE A 97 24.01 -19.03 26.19
N GLU A 98 23.37 -18.01 26.76
CA GLU A 98 22.81 -18.04 28.13
C GLU A 98 21.28 -18.27 28.07
N GLY A 99 20.85 -19.53 28.21
CA GLY A 99 19.43 -19.88 28.37
C GLY A 99 18.97 -19.88 29.83
N ASP A 100 17.65 -19.96 30.07
CA ASP A 100 17.01 -19.74 31.38
C ASP A 100 17.56 -20.65 32.50
N ALA A 101 17.89 -21.90 32.15
CA ALA A 101 18.37 -22.91 33.08
C ALA A 101 19.81 -23.38 32.84
N LEU A 102 20.37 -23.11 31.65
CA LEU A 102 21.61 -23.70 31.16
C LEU A 102 22.41 -22.70 30.30
N THR A 103 23.72 -22.59 30.56
CA THR A 103 24.67 -21.95 29.66
C THR A 103 25.22 -22.99 28.69
N TRP A 104 25.21 -22.69 27.40
CA TRP A 104 25.58 -23.61 26.33
C TRP A 104 26.89 -23.18 25.65
N ASP A 105 27.78 -24.14 25.38
CA ASP A 105 28.88 -23.99 24.41
C ASP A 105 28.35 -24.42 23.03
N LEU A 106 28.35 -23.51 22.04
CA LEU A 106 27.86 -23.79 20.67
C LEU A 106 29.00 -24.17 19.73
N TYR A 107 28.75 -25.14 18.85
CA TYR A 107 29.70 -25.69 17.89
C TYR A 107 29.03 -25.80 16.50
N PHE A 108 29.45 -24.95 15.55
CA PHE A 108 28.99 -25.02 14.16
C PHE A 108 29.85 -26.00 13.32
N VAL A 109 29.21 -26.78 12.45
CA VAL A 109 29.86 -27.81 11.62
C VAL A 109 29.24 -27.90 10.22
N GLU A 110 30.05 -27.61 9.19
CA GLU A 110 29.75 -27.90 7.79
C GLU A 110 30.02 -29.39 7.46
N VAL A 111 29.02 -30.10 6.90
CA VAL A 111 29.13 -31.51 6.50
C VAL A 111 28.82 -31.68 5.00
N GLU A 112 29.87 -31.93 4.22
CA GLU A 112 29.78 -32.21 2.77
C GLU A 112 29.20 -33.61 2.48
N ALA A 113 27.93 -33.66 2.08
CA ALA A 113 27.19 -34.90 1.86
C ALA A 113 26.54 -34.97 0.48
N GLY A 114 26.96 -35.93 -0.35
CA GLY A 114 26.35 -36.18 -1.67
C GLY A 114 26.60 -35.12 -2.76
N GLY A 115 27.22 -33.99 -2.41
CA GLY A 115 27.34 -32.80 -3.27
C GLY A 115 26.47 -31.62 -2.81
N MET A 116 25.92 -31.70 -1.59
CA MET A 116 25.22 -30.63 -0.89
C MET A 116 25.93 -30.38 0.44
N THR A 117 25.92 -29.13 0.89
CA THR A 117 26.46 -28.72 2.20
C THR A 117 25.33 -28.79 3.23
N ILE A 118 25.50 -29.63 4.24
CA ILE A 118 24.61 -29.72 5.41
C ILE A 118 25.24 -28.87 6.50
N LEU A 119 24.44 -28.03 7.17
CA LEU A 119 24.88 -27.27 8.33
C LEU A 119 24.38 -27.95 9.61
N VAL A 120 25.23 -27.95 10.65
CA VAL A 120 24.93 -28.58 11.93
C VAL A 120 25.37 -27.66 13.05
N ASP A 121 24.40 -27.17 13.80
CA ASP A 121 24.63 -26.58 15.11
C ASP A 121 24.55 -27.64 16.20
N LEU A 122 25.49 -27.57 17.13
CA LEU A 122 25.60 -28.48 18.26
C LEU A 122 25.84 -27.65 19.52
N ALA A 123 24.88 -27.63 20.44
CA ALA A 123 24.97 -26.92 21.71
C ALA A 123 25.11 -27.92 22.87
N LEU A 124 26.06 -27.67 23.77
CA LEU A 124 26.35 -28.54 24.91
C LEU A 124 26.40 -27.78 26.24
N SER A 125 25.81 -28.33 27.29
CA SER A 125 25.88 -27.80 28.65
C SER A 125 26.20 -28.89 29.68
N GLU A 126 27.02 -28.61 30.70
CA GLU A 126 27.35 -29.55 31.78
C GLU A 126 26.76 -29.10 33.14
N GLY A 127 25.75 -29.83 33.64
CA GLY A 127 25.08 -29.53 34.92
C GLY A 127 24.93 -30.76 35.82
N ASP A 128 25.33 -30.65 37.10
CA ASP A 128 25.19 -31.68 38.16
C ASP A 128 25.66 -33.13 37.82
N GLY A 129 26.51 -33.29 36.80
CA GLY A 129 27.01 -34.58 36.33
C GLY A 129 26.21 -35.19 35.16
N VAL A 130 25.39 -34.37 34.51
CA VAL A 130 24.71 -34.63 33.23
C VAL A 130 25.28 -33.68 32.18
N THR A 131 25.53 -34.16 30.97
CA THR A 131 25.70 -33.29 29.80
C THR A 131 24.37 -33.21 29.07
N TYR A 132 23.87 -32.01 28.82
CA TYR A 132 22.71 -31.74 27.98
C TYR A 132 23.16 -31.46 26.54
N LEU A 133 22.34 -31.86 25.59
CA LEU A 133 22.57 -31.78 24.15
C LEU A 133 21.34 -31.19 23.49
N ALA A 134 21.53 -30.08 22.78
CA ALA A 134 20.69 -29.71 21.65
C ALA A 134 21.54 -29.79 20.38
N LEU A 135 20.96 -30.28 19.28
CA LEU A 135 21.59 -30.27 17.95
C LEU A 135 20.51 -30.02 16.91
N LEU A 136 20.79 -29.10 15.99
CA LEU A 136 19.99 -28.83 14.82
C LEU A 136 20.84 -29.14 13.58
N GLN A 137 20.28 -29.91 12.65
CA GLN A 137 20.86 -30.19 11.34
C GLN A 137 19.92 -29.62 10.27
N THR A 138 20.46 -28.85 9.32
CA THR A 138 19.69 -28.18 8.25
C THR A 138 20.39 -28.27 6.89
N THR A 139 19.72 -27.87 5.82
CA THR A 139 20.39 -27.41 4.59
C THR A 139 20.90 -25.97 4.78
N ALA A 140 21.89 -25.54 3.99
CA ALA A 140 22.35 -24.15 4.01
C ALA A 140 21.27 -23.11 3.65
N GLU A 141 20.20 -23.55 2.99
CA GLU A 141 19.03 -22.77 2.56
C GLU A 141 18.02 -22.55 3.70
N GLN A 142 17.87 -23.53 4.60
CA GLN A 142 16.99 -23.46 5.78
C GLN A 142 17.73 -23.06 7.06
N TYR A 143 18.95 -22.51 6.95
CA TYR A 143 19.82 -22.36 8.12
C TYR A 143 19.45 -21.17 9.01
N GLU A 144 19.30 -19.96 8.44
CA GLU A 144 19.16 -18.75 9.26
C GLU A 144 17.84 -18.74 10.04
N ALA A 145 16.71 -18.98 9.36
CA ALA A 145 15.40 -19.18 10.00
C ALA A 145 15.45 -20.24 11.12
N LEU A 146 15.80 -21.50 10.82
CA LEU A 146 15.78 -22.55 11.85
C LEU A 146 16.82 -22.34 12.97
N HIS A 147 17.87 -21.54 12.76
CA HIS A 147 18.79 -21.16 13.83
C HIS A 147 18.11 -20.22 14.84
N PHE A 148 17.47 -19.15 14.37
CA PHE A 148 16.81 -18.17 15.22
C PHE A 148 15.44 -18.63 15.72
N ASP A 149 14.62 -19.24 14.88
CA ASP A 149 13.21 -19.54 15.16
C ASP A 149 13.04 -20.88 15.90
N VAL A 150 14.02 -21.79 15.77
CA VAL A 150 13.98 -23.12 16.40
C VAL A 150 15.13 -23.33 17.39
N LEU A 151 16.39 -23.10 17.02
CA LEU A 151 17.49 -23.43 17.93
C LEU A 151 17.56 -22.50 19.13
N GLU A 152 17.60 -21.17 18.95
CA GLU A 152 17.75 -20.25 20.08
C GLU A 152 16.62 -20.35 21.13
N PRO A 153 15.32 -20.37 20.76
CA PRO A 153 14.21 -20.64 21.69
C PRO A 153 14.31 -22.00 22.38
N VAL A 154 14.77 -23.04 21.68
CA VAL A 154 15.06 -24.34 22.30
C VAL A 154 16.17 -24.20 23.35
N LEU A 155 17.28 -23.53 23.04
CA LEU A 155 18.38 -23.32 24.00
C LEU A 155 17.96 -22.47 25.20
N ALA A 156 17.05 -21.51 25.00
CA ALA A 156 16.48 -20.68 26.05
C ALA A 156 15.62 -21.49 27.03
N ALA A 157 14.60 -22.20 26.51
CA ALA A 157 13.59 -22.89 27.32
C ALA A 157 14.04 -24.24 27.90
N TYR A 158 15.08 -24.87 27.37
CA TYR A 158 15.52 -26.22 27.76
C TYR A 158 16.03 -26.27 29.21
N ALA A 159 15.30 -26.98 30.06
CA ALA A 159 15.56 -27.10 31.50
C ALA A 159 15.42 -28.56 32.02
N PRO A 160 15.95 -28.89 33.22
CA PRO A 160 15.71 -30.18 33.87
C PRO A 160 14.36 -30.25 34.59
N LEU A 161 13.64 -31.38 34.47
CA LEU A 161 12.30 -31.57 35.03
C LEU A 161 12.24 -31.50 36.58
N ALA A 162 11.19 -30.84 37.10
CA ALA A 162 10.95 -30.61 38.54
C ALA A 162 9.76 -31.42 39.11
N ALA A 163 9.71 -31.62 40.43
CA ALA A 163 8.84 -32.63 41.06
C ALA A 163 7.61 -32.08 41.84
N ASP A 164 6.50 -31.87 41.12
CA ASP A 164 5.07 -32.12 41.46
C ASP A 164 4.43 -31.60 42.79
N SER A 165 3.36 -30.77 42.71
CA SER A 165 2.02 -30.95 43.36
C SER A 165 1.04 -29.74 43.37
N ALA A 166 -0.28 -29.98 43.19
CA ALA A 166 -1.43 -29.02 43.20
C ALA A 166 -2.59 -29.49 44.16
N PRO A 167 -3.92 -29.15 44.09
CA PRO A 167 -4.76 -28.06 43.50
C PRO A 167 -5.86 -27.50 44.51
N VAL A 168 -7.05 -26.92 44.06
CA VAL A 168 -8.42 -26.68 44.72
C VAL A 168 -9.08 -25.30 44.33
N ASP A 169 -10.40 -24.94 44.31
CA ASP A 169 -11.82 -25.48 44.19
C ASP A 169 -12.83 -24.32 44.68
N GLU A 170 -14.13 -24.02 44.40
CA GLU A 170 -15.38 -24.54 43.72
C GLU A 170 -16.42 -23.39 43.29
N THR A 171 -16.88 -23.22 42.01
CA THR A 171 -18.24 -22.68 41.50
C THR A 171 -18.74 -21.19 41.79
N ASP A 172 -19.89 -20.56 41.35
CA ASP A 172 -21.20 -20.93 40.68
C ASP A 172 -22.11 -19.75 40.07
N THR A 173 -22.52 -19.79 38.78
CA THR A 173 -23.79 -19.43 37.98
C THR A 173 -24.82 -18.20 38.04
N GLU A 174 -25.23 -17.70 36.82
CA GLU A 174 -26.60 -17.44 36.18
C GLU A 174 -27.56 -16.15 36.23
N THR A 175 -27.89 -15.61 35.01
CA THR A 175 -29.22 -15.19 34.35
C THR A 175 -30.01 -13.83 34.43
N GLU A 176 -30.20 -13.22 33.23
CA GLU A 176 -31.39 -12.59 32.50
C GLU A 176 -32.39 -11.52 33.05
N ALA A 177 -32.71 -10.48 32.23
CA ALA A 177 -34.00 -10.31 31.47
C ALA A 177 -34.33 -8.87 30.91
N THR A 178 -34.85 -8.77 29.67
CA THR A 178 -35.15 -7.54 28.83
C THR A 178 -36.46 -6.77 29.16
N PRO A 179 -36.69 -5.52 28.66
CA PRO A 179 -37.48 -5.32 27.40
C PRO A 179 -37.27 -4.01 26.56
N GLU A 180 -37.70 -4.08 25.29
CA GLU A 180 -37.87 -3.03 24.23
C GLU A 180 -38.93 -1.92 24.53
N PRO A 181 -39.31 -0.99 23.59
CA PRO A 181 -38.69 -0.49 22.33
C PRO A 181 -38.69 1.07 22.16
N GLU A 182 -38.03 1.57 21.11
CA GLU A 182 -38.56 2.43 20.00
C GLU A 182 -37.45 3.33 19.43
N ALA A 183 -37.13 3.16 18.13
CA ALA A 183 -36.01 3.83 17.45
C ALA A 183 -36.19 5.36 17.29
N THR A 184 -35.05 6.06 17.20
CA THR A 184 -34.96 7.50 16.87
C THR A 184 -33.79 7.75 15.93
N GLU A 185 -34.01 8.62 14.94
CA GLU A 185 -32.98 9.16 14.04
C GLU A 185 -31.83 9.75 14.87
N VAL A 186 -30.62 9.16 14.76
CA VAL A 186 -29.37 9.72 15.29
C VAL A 186 -28.82 10.72 14.28
N ALA A 187 -28.08 11.73 14.75
CA ALA A 187 -27.62 12.86 13.94
C ALA A 187 -26.18 13.24 14.30
N ASP A 188 -25.36 12.21 14.48
CA ASP A 188 -23.95 12.24 14.82
C ASP A 188 -23.24 11.37 13.76
N ASP A 189 -22.10 11.84 13.23
CA ASP A 189 -21.42 11.22 12.09
C ASP A 189 -20.58 9.96 12.48
N LEU A 190 -20.94 9.35 13.61
CA LEU A 190 -20.28 8.23 14.29
C LEU A 190 -21.37 7.34 14.92
N TYR A 191 -21.23 6.03 14.78
CA TYR A 191 -22.01 5.03 15.50
C TYR A 191 -21.19 4.44 16.65
N THR A 192 -21.76 4.42 17.84
CA THR A 192 -21.25 3.70 19.02
C THR A 192 -22.13 2.48 19.29
N ASP A 193 -21.56 1.29 19.46
CA ASP A 193 -22.31 0.11 19.88
C ASP A 193 -23.01 0.33 21.25
N PRO A 194 -24.31 -0.02 21.39
CA PRO A 194 -25.05 0.10 22.65
C PRO A 194 -24.47 -0.63 23.88
N ASN A 195 -23.56 -1.58 23.69
CA ASN A 195 -22.86 -2.29 24.78
C ASN A 195 -21.50 -1.65 25.11
N GLY A 196 -20.95 -0.83 24.20
CA GLY A 196 -19.64 -0.19 24.29
C GLY A 196 -18.48 -1.07 23.81
N LEU A 197 -18.72 -1.94 22.82
CA LEU A 197 -17.70 -2.84 22.27
C LEU A 197 -16.91 -2.23 21.10
N PHE A 198 -17.55 -1.45 20.23
CA PHE A 198 -16.89 -0.80 19.09
C PHE A 198 -17.53 0.55 18.73
N GLU A 199 -16.78 1.37 17.99
CA GLU A 199 -17.29 2.56 17.27
C GLU A 199 -16.91 2.48 15.79
N VAL A 200 -17.68 3.14 14.92
CA VAL A 200 -17.44 3.22 13.46
C VAL A 200 -18.08 4.49 12.89
N ALA A 201 -17.40 5.17 11.96
CA ALA A 201 -17.89 6.40 11.32
C ALA A 201 -19.07 6.14 10.38
N ILE A 202 -19.93 7.15 10.20
CA ILE A 202 -21.05 7.12 9.24
C ILE A 202 -20.71 8.10 8.11
N PRO A 203 -20.33 7.64 6.90
CA PRO A 203 -19.93 8.53 5.82
C PRO A 203 -21.06 9.47 5.36
N THR A 204 -20.68 10.59 4.74
CA THR A 204 -21.65 11.60 4.27
C THR A 204 -22.77 10.99 3.42
N ASN A 205 -24.01 11.30 3.80
CA ASN A 205 -25.29 10.78 3.24
C ASN A 205 -25.62 9.29 3.53
N TRP A 206 -24.77 8.53 4.23
CA TRP A 206 -25.12 7.17 4.69
C TRP A 206 -26.06 7.23 5.91
N THR A 207 -26.66 6.09 6.25
CA THR A 207 -27.56 5.95 7.42
C THR A 207 -27.32 4.66 8.20
N ALA A 208 -27.20 4.75 9.52
CA ALA A 208 -27.17 3.59 10.40
C ALA A 208 -28.60 3.05 10.63
N VAL A 209 -28.78 1.73 10.49
CA VAL A 209 -30.05 1.02 10.63
C VAL A 209 -29.88 -0.16 11.59
N GLU A 210 -30.56 -0.13 12.72
CA GLU A 210 -30.57 -1.21 13.71
C GLU A 210 -31.35 -2.44 13.21
N GLY A 211 -30.72 -3.61 13.23
CA GLY A 211 -31.31 -4.92 12.99
C GLY A 211 -31.63 -5.68 14.29
N ASP A 212 -31.94 -6.98 14.18
CA ASP A 212 -32.14 -7.86 15.34
C ASP A 212 -30.79 -8.47 15.75
N GLY A 213 -29.98 -7.68 16.47
CA GLY A 213 -28.64 -8.07 16.98
C GLY A 213 -27.44 -7.47 16.24
N TYR A 214 -27.65 -6.79 15.12
CA TYR A 214 -26.60 -6.14 14.31
C TYR A 214 -26.99 -4.70 13.94
N VAL A 215 -26.07 -3.93 13.36
CA VAL A 215 -26.33 -2.64 12.69
C VAL A 215 -25.87 -2.70 11.24
N SER A 216 -26.55 -2.01 10.33
CA SER A 216 -26.08 -1.78 8.96
C SER A 216 -25.92 -0.30 8.69
N LEU A 217 -24.75 0.11 8.21
CA LEU A 217 -24.55 1.38 7.54
C LEU A 217 -25.01 1.20 6.09
N VAL A 218 -26.07 1.89 5.69
CA VAL A 218 -26.69 1.79 4.36
C VAL A 218 -26.38 3.05 3.55
N GLY A 219 -25.86 2.86 2.34
CA GLY A 219 -25.43 3.96 1.47
C GLY A 219 -26.56 4.58 0.63
N PRO A 220 -26.35 5.77 0.06
CA PRO A 220 -27.35 6.48 -0.73
C PRO A 220 -27.71 5.70 -2.00
N GLY A 221 -28.91 5.12 -1.99
CA GLY A 221 -29.45 4.22 -3.02
C GLY A 221 -30.21 3.03 -2.42
N GLU A 222 -29.78 2.57 -1.24
CA GLU A 222 -30.13 1.27 -0.62
C GLU A 222 -29.50 0.03 -1.33
N ASP A 223 -28.73 0.22 -2.40
CA ASP A 223 -28.06 -0.85 -3.18
C ASP A 223 -26.66 -1.26 -2.62
N ILE A 224 -26.17 -0.59 -1.58
CA ILE A 224 -24.90 -0.88 -0.89
C ILE A 224 -25.05 -0.76 0.63
N SER A 225 -24.39 -1.63 1.40
CA SER A 225 -24.35 -1.54 2.86
C SER A 225 -23.16 -2.28 3.48
N TYR A 226 -22.70 -1.80 4.63
CA TYR A 226 -21.68 -2.44 5.47
C TYR A 226 -22.29 -2.70 6.86
N SER A 227 -22.21 -3.92 7.37
CA SER A 227 -22.96 -4.35 8.57
C SER A 227 -22.06 -4.93 9.66
N PHE A 228 -22.39 -4.64 10.92
CA PHE A 228 -21.57 -4.98 12.10
C PHE A 228 -22.37 -5.77 13.13
N LEU A 229 -21.76 -6.83 13.65
CA LEU A 229 -22.32 -7.77 14.64
C LEU A 229 -21.22 -8.23 15.61
N THR A 230 -21.56 -8.45 16.88
CA THR A 230 -20.65 -9.02 17.89
C THR A 230 -21.23 -10.30 18.49
N LEU A 231 -20.43 -11.37 18.59
CA LEU A 231 -20.80 -12.65 19.22
C LEU A 231 -19.79 -13.06 20.30
N GLU A 232 -20.23 -13.71 21.38
CA GLU A 232 -19.31 -14.37 22.33
C GLU A 232 -18.74 -15.64 21.66
N THR A 233 -17.43 -15.72 21.43
CA THR A 233 -16.79 -16.89 20.77
C THR A 233 -15.30 -17.00 21.09
N ASP A 234 -14.79 -18.23 21.13
CA ASP A 234 -13.35 -18.56 21.18
C ASP A 234 -12.81 -19.02 19.79
N ASP A 235 -13.66 -19.05 18.76
CA ASP A 235 -13.37 -19.61 17.42
C ASP A 235 -14.28 -18.94 16.37
N LEU A 236 -13.70 -18.00 15.60
CA LEU A 236 -14.41 -17.27 14.54
C LEU A 236 -14.98 -18.23 13.48
N THR A 237 -14.19 -19.22 13.06
CA THR A 237 -14.54 -20.20 12.02
C THR A 237 -15.79 -20.99 12.41
N ALA A 238 -15.90 -21.38 13.68
CA ALA A 238 -17.06 -22.11 14.20
C ALA A 238 -18.35 -21.26 14.31
N THR A 239 -18.27 -19.94 14.16
CA THR A 239 -19.38 -18.99 14.40
C THR A 239 -19.76 -18.11 13.20
N ILE A 240 -19.04 -18.18 12.07
CA ILE A 240 -19.42 -17.55 10.78
C ILE A 240 -20.88 -17.88 10.38
N ASP A 241 -21.29 -19.14 10.47
CA ASP A 241 -22.65 -19.57 10.09
C ASP A 241 -23.75 -18.94 10.97
N GLU A 242 -23.43 -18.60 12.24
CA GLU A 242 -24.33 -17.91 13.18
C GLU A 242 -24.36 -16.40 12.92
N ALA A 243 -23.24 -15.80 12.48
CA ALA A 243 -23.21 -14.42 12.00
C ALA A 243 -24.04 -14.26 10.71
N LEU A 244 -23.88 -15.15 9.73
CA LEU A 244 -24.65 -15.15 8.48
C LEU A 244 -26.13 -15.49 8.67
N ASP A 245 -26.52 -16.24 9.71
CA ASP A 245 -27.93 -16.45 10.09
C ASP A 245 -28.54 -15.20 10.77
N THR A 246 -27.71 -14.25 11.20
CA THR A 246 -28.12 -13.02 11.91
C THR A 246 -28.26 -11.82 10.97
N PHE A 247 -27.35 -11.65 10.01
CA PHE A 247 -27.39 -10.55 9.03
C PHE A 247 -28.57 -10.65 8.03
N SER A 248 -29.03 -9.50 7.51
CA SER A 248 -30.09 -9.44 6.49
C SER A 248 -29.55 -9.62 5.06
N LEU A 249 -29.23 -10.87 4.71
CA LEU A 249 -28.80 -11.28 3.38
C LEU A 249 -29.96 -11.33 2.34
N PRO A 250 -29.67 -11.25 1.02
CA PRO A 250 -30.64 -11.46 -0.06
C PRO A 250 -31.42 -12.80 0.01
N GLU A 251 -32.64 -12.87 -0.55
CA GLU A 251 -33.45 -14.11 -0.59
C GLU A 251 -32.82 -15.23 -1.46
N ASP A 252 -31.86 -14.88 -2.32
CA ASP A 252 -31.20 -15.72 -3.32
C ASP A 252 -29.68 -15.89 -3.13
N PHE A 253 -29.10 -15.28 -2.09
CA PHE A 253 -27.68 -15.39 -1.74
C PHE A 253 -27.23 -16.85 -1.52
N ASP A 254 -26.15 -17.25 -2.20
CA ASP A 254 -25.51 -18.54 -1.98
C ASP A 254 -24.43 -18.44 -0.89
N ARG A 255 -24.25 -19.52 -0.12
CA ARG A 255 -23.21 -19.64 0.93
C ARG A 255 -22.05 -20.56 0.51
N GLU A 256 -22.10 -21.14 -0.69
CA GLU A 256 -20.93 -21.83 -1.25
C GLU A 256 -19.87 -20.80 -1.68
N TYR A 257 -18.66 -20.91 -1.12
CA TYR A 257 -17.46 -20.16 -1.47
C TYR A 257 -16.33 -21.14 -1.83
N ASP A 258 -15.33 -20.72 -2.61
CA ASP A 258 -14.19 -21.58 -2.94
C ASP A 258 -13.11 -21.54 -1.85
N GLU A 259 -12.24 -22.56 -1.79
CA GLU A 259 -11.17 -22.62 -0.77
C GLU A 259 -10.22 -21.41 -0.89
N ASP A 260 -9.97 -20.94 -2.12
CA ASP A 260 -9.16 -19.74 -2.42
C ASP A 260 -9.83 -18.41 -2.02
N SER A 261 -11.15 -18.41 -1.74
CA SER A 261 -11.91 -17.24 -1.28
C SER A 261 -12.05 -17.15 0.24
N TYR A 262 -11.32 -17.99 0.98
CA TYR A 262 -11.31 -18.06 2.44
C TYR A 262 -9.90 -17.84 2.99
N GLN A 263 -9.71 -16.81 3.81
CA GLN A 263 -8.44 -16.55 4.50
C GLN A 263 -8.66 -16.59 6.01
N ASN A 264 -7.83 -17.36 6.71
CA ASN A 264 -7.73 -17.35 8.18
C ASN A 264 -6.29 -16.97 8.54
N ILE A 265 -6.09 -15.71 8.91
CA ILE A 265 -4.79 -15.13 9.18
C ILE A 265 -4.39 -15.41 10.62
N GLN A 266 -3.20 -15.99 10.73
CA GLN A 266 -2.55 -16.45 11.95
C GLN A 266 -1.12 -15.90 12.05
N ASP A 267 -0.77 -14.93 11.19
CA ASP A 267 0.50 -14.21 11.25
C ASP A 267 0.52 -13.33 12.51
N GLN A 268 1.46 -13.60 13.42
CA GLN A 268 1.48 -12.93 14.71
C GLN A 268 1.82 -11.44 14.60
N ALA A 269 2.55 -10.99 13.56
CA ALA A 269 2.88 -9.57 13.40
C ALA A 269 1.66 -8.77 12.95
N VAL A 270 0.87 -9.28 12.01
CA VAL A 270 -0.41 -8.68 11.60
C VAL A 270 -1.41 -8.67 12.76
N LEU A 271 -1.47 -9.76 13.54
CA LEU A 271 -2.35 -9.88 14.70
C LEU A 271 -1.95 -8.94 15.85
N ASP A 272 -0.66 -8.85 16.17
CA ASP A 272 -0.13 -7.93 17.20
C ASP A 272 -0.35 -6.46 16.81
N GLN A 273 -0.13 -6.09 15.54
CA GLN A 273 -0.34 -4.72 15.05
C GLN A 273 -1.81 -4.30 15.13
N LEU A 274 -2.73 -5.19 14.73
CA LEU A 274 -4.18 -4.97 14.85
C LEU A 274 -4.68 -5.11 16.30
N GLY A 275 -3.86 -5.64 17.21
CA GLY A 275 -4.20 -5.90 18.61
C GLY A 275 -5.23 -7.02 18.81
N VAL A 276 -5.38 -7.96 17.87
CA VAL A 276 -6.44 -9.00 17.85
C VAL A 276 -5.88 -10.42 17.92
N GLU A 277 -6.69 -11.37 18.38
CA GLU A 277 -6.31 -12.78 18.63
C GLU A 277 -6.43 -13.68 17.37
N SER A 278 -7.26 -13.29 16.40
CA SER A 278 -7.48 -14.00 15.13
C SER A 278 -8.24 -13.11 14.15
N LEU A 279 -8.02 -13.33 12.85
CA LEU A 279 -8.62 -12.59 11.75
C LEU A 279 -9.03 -13.55 10.62
N VAL A 280 -10.31 -13.54 10.23
CA VAL A 280 -10.87 -14.40 9.18
C VAL A 280 -11.63 -13.57 8.15
N GLN A 281 -11.33 -13.74 6.87
CA GLN A 281 -12.04 -13.16 5.74
C GLN A 281 -12.66 -14.25 4.86
N VAL A 282 -13.88 -14.03 4.37
CA VAL A 282 -14.54 -14.87 3.37
C VAL A 282 -15.19 -14.01 2.31
N VAL A 283 -14.85 -14.23 1.04
CA VAL A 283 -15.48 -13.61 -0.13
C VAL A 283 -16.52 -14.56 -0.70
N TYR A 284 -17.73 -14.07 -0.99
CA TYR A 284 -18.83 -14.85 -1.55
C TYR A 284 -19.21 -14.35 -2.95
N GLU A 285 -19.27 -15.26 -3.93
CA GLU A 285 -19.68 -14.94 -5.29
C GLU A 285 -21.22 -14.96 -5.45
N ASP A 286 -21.88 -13.84 -5.12
CA ASP A 286 -23.32 -13.71 -5.33
C ASP A 286 -23.67 -13.39 -6.81
N GLY A 287 -23.72 -14.43 -7.63
CA GLY A 287 -24.58 -14.44 -8.82
C GLY A 287 -24.00 -14.99 -10.14
N THR A 288 -24.92 -15.31 -11.05
CA THR A 288 -24.63 -15.60 -12.47
C THR A 288 -25.66 -14.87 -13.36
N GLY A 289 -25.46 -13.57 -13.59
CA GLY A 289 -26.44 -12.70 -14.23
C GLY A 289 -25.87 -11.40 -14.81
N GLU A 290 -26.78 -10.46 -15.15
CA GLU A 290 -26.42 -9.10 -15.60
C GLU A 290 -26.22 -8.13 -14.40
N ASP A 291 -26.58 -8.56 -13.19
CA ASP A 291 -26.47 -7.80 -11.93
C ASP A 291 -25.42 -8.50 -11.03
N GLU A 292 -24.12 -8.21 -11.21
CA GLU A 292 -23.03 -8.80 -10.40
C GLU A 292 -22.96 -8.13 -9.01
N ARG A 293 -23.08 -8.92 -7.92
CA ARG A 293 -22.97 -8.44 -6.53
C ARG A 293 -21.70 -9.01 -5.86
N VAL A 294 -21.05 -8.17 -5.06
CA VAL A 294 -20.02 -8.56 -4.10
C VAL A 294 -20.66 -8.74 -2.72
N VAL A 295 -20.29 -9.81 -2.01
CA VAL A 295 -20.53 -9.96 -0.57
C VAL A 295 -19.23 -10.44 0.09
N VAL A 296 -18.81 -9.79 1.18
CA VAL A 296 -17.60 -10.16 1.94
C VAL A 296 -17.92 -10.15 3.43
N LEU A 297 -17.44 -11.15 4.14
CA LEU A 297 -17.43 -11.21 5.59
C LEU A 297 -15.98 -11.13 6.09
N ALA A 298 -15.62 -10.06 6.79
CA ALA A 298 -14.42 -10.01 7.63
C ALA A 298 -14.81 -10.26 9.10
N SER A 299 -13.91 -10.86 9.88
CA SER A 299 -14.15 -11.26 11.27
C SER A 299 -12.88 -11.10 12.11
N GLN A 300 -12.95 -10.44 13.27
CA GLN A 300 -11.83 -10.27 14.22
C GLN A 300 -12.18 -10.86 15.59
N LEU A 301 -11.21 -11.39 16.33
CA LEU A 301 -11.38 -11.93 17.68
C LEU A 301 -10.61 -11.10 18.72
N TYR A 302 -11.24 -10.73 19.84
CA TYR A 302 -10.57 -10.07 20.95
C TYR A 302 -11.24 -10.37 22.31
N GLU A 303 -10.47 -10.84 23.31
CA GLU A 303 -10.93 -11.23 24.65
C GLU A 303 -12.19 -12.13 24.67
N GLY A 304 -12.31 -13.03 23.69
CA GLY A 304 -13.47 -13.93 23.55
C GLY A 304 -14.73 -13.29 22.92
N VAL A 305 -14.58 -12.14 22.26
CA VAL A 305 -15.62 -11.49 21.44
C VAL A 305 -15.21 -11.50 19.98
N GLY A 306 -16.05 -12.07 19.12
CA GLY A 306 -15.93 -12.03 17.68
C GLY A 306 -16.68 -10.83 17.09
N TYR A 307 -15.98 -9.99 16.34
CA TYR A 307 -16.47 -8.80 15.67
C TYR A 307 -16.62 -9.11 14.17
N TYR A 308 -17.85 -9.13 13.67
CA TYR A 308 -18.20 -9.55 12.31
C TYR A 308 -18.63 -8.35 11.46
N MET A 309 -18.07 -8.28 10.26
CA MET A 309 -18.16 -7.18 9.30
C MET A 309 -18.66 -7.72 7.96
N LEU A 310 -19.93 -7.53 7.64
CA LEU A 310 -20.52 -7.98 6.37
C LEU A 310 -20.74 -6.80 5.41
N PHE A 311 -19.94 -6.74 4.36
CA PHE A 311 -20.13 -5.85 3.22
C PHE A 311 -21.00 -6.51 2.15
N GLN A 312 -21.86 -5.72 1.51
CA GLN A 312 -22.60 -6.11 0.30
C GLN A 312 -22.84 -4.90 -0.63
N GLY A 313 -22.68 -5.09 -1.94
CA GLY A 313 -22.96 -4.05 -2.95
C GLY A 313 -22.77 -4.50 -4.39
N ASP A 314 -23.38 -3.79 -5.35
CA ASP A 314 -23.10 -3.97 -6.78
C ASP A 314 -21.81 -3.24 -7.21
N VAL A 315 -21.17 -3.75 -8.26
CA VAL A 315 -19.84 -3.28 -8.72
C VAL A 315 -19.79 -1.79 -9.07
N GLU A 316 -20.87 -1.23 -9.65
CA GLU A 316 -20.89 0.18 -10.06
C GLU A 316 -21.00 1.09 -8.85
N THR A 317 -21.83 0.71 -7.87
CA THR A 317 -21.95 1.43 -6.59
C THR A 317 -20.69 1.31 -5.74
N VAL A 318 -19.99 0.16 -5.72
CA VAL A 318 -18.68 0.03 -5.03
C VAL A 318 -17.68 1.04 -5.61
N GLN A 319 -17.54 1.09 -6.94
CA GLN A 319 -16.56 1.97 -7.60
C GLN A 319 -16.87 3.46 -7.43
N ALA A 320 -18.14 3.84 -7.40
CA ALA A 320 -18.54 5.23 -7.11
C ALA A 320 -18.28 5.65 -5.65
N ARG A 321 -18.21 4.68 -4.71
CA ARG A 321 -18.20 4.92 -3.26
C ARG A 321 -16.96 4.40 -2.52
N LEU A 322 -15.91 4.02 -3.24
CA LEU A 322 -14.68 3.41 -2.70
C LEU A 322 -14.15 4.12 -1.42
N ALA A 323 -13.97 5.45 -1.46
CA ALA A 323 -13.52 6.22 -0.30
C ALA A 323 -14.50 6.20 0.89
N GLN A 324 -15.80 6.06 0.66
CA GLN A 324 -16.79 5.93 1.74
C GLN A 324 -16.72 4.57 2.43
N LEU A 325 -16.29 3.52 1.71
CA LEU A 325 -16.00 2.21 2.31
C LEU A 325 -14.69 2.27 3.10
N GLN A 326 -13.64 2.87 2.54
CA GLN A 326 -12.36 3.09 3.21
C GLN A 326 -12.50 3.88 4.53
N ILE A 327 -13.38 4.90 4.56
CA ILE A 327 -13.75 5.60 5.81
C ILE A 327 -14.37 4.63 6.82
N ILE A 328 -15.34 3.79 6.42
CA ILE A 328 -15.97 2.81 7.31
C ILE A 328 -14.92 1.83 7.86
N GLU A 329 -14.11 1.23 6.99
CA GLU A 329 -13.09 0.23 7.32
C GLU A 329 -12.02 0.79 8.27
N SER A 330 -11.43 1.95 7.95
CA SER A 330 -10.43 2.61 8.81
C SER A 330 -10.99 3.22 10.10
N SER A 331 -12.31 3.41 10.21
CA SER A 331 -12.94 3.99 11.41
C SER A 331 -13.38 2.97 12.45
N LEU A 332 -13.30 1.67 12.14
CA LEU A 332 -13.72 0.63 13.07
C LEU A 332 -12.71 0.51 14.22
N LYS A 333 -13.10 0.95 15.41
CA LYS A 333 -12.28 0.86 16.62
C LYS A 333 -12.91 -0.08 17.64
N ILE A 334 -12.21 -1.17 17.99
CA ILE A 334 -12.58 -2.06 19.10
C ILE A 334 -12.21 -1.34 20.41
N LEU A 335 -13.22 -0.91 21.17
CA LEU A 335 -13.07 0.00 22.33
C LEU A 335 -12.31 -0.59 23.54
N ALA A 336 -11.86 -1.83 23.46
CA ALA A 336 -11.06 -2.51 24.47
C ALA A 336 -9.55 -2.51 24.16
N ILE A 337 -9.15 -2.26 22.90
CA ILE A 337 -7.77 -2.11 22.48
C ILE A 337 -7.28 -0.70 22.87
N GLU A 338 -6.11 -0.59 23.50
CA GLU A 338 -5.51 0.72 23.81
C GLU A 338 -4.66 1.20 22.62
N GLU A 339 -5.16 2.21 21.88
CA GLU A 339 -4.40 2.92 20.85
C GLU A 339 -3.37 3.90 21.45
N ASP A 340 -2.29 4.18 20.72
CA ASP A 340 -1.36 5.28 21.01
C ASP A 340 -2.09 6.65 20.98
N ASP A 341 -1.94 7.44 22.05
CA ASP A 341 -2.36 8.84 22.12
C ASP A 341 -1.13 9.77 22.17
N LEU A 342 -0.79 10.36 21.02
CA LEU A 342 0.27 11.36 20.87
C LEU A 342 -0.21 12.79 21.20
N THR A 343 -1.45 12.99 21.66
CA THR A 343 -2.04 14.32 21.92
C THR A 343 -1.23 15.13 22.95
N GLY A 344 -0.40 16.04 22.45
CA GLY A 344 0.48 16.87 23.29
C GLY A 344 1.73 16.14 23.80
N VAL A 345 2.10 15.02 23.17
CA VAL A 345 3.48 14.55 23.13
C VAL A 345 4.29 15.58 22.33
N GLU A 346 5.49 15.91 22.83
CA GLU A 346 6.40 16.85 22.17
C GLU A 346 7.48 16.04 21.43
N PRO A 347 7.85 16.40 20.19
CA PRO A 347 8.82 15.66 19.40
C PRO A 347 10.21 15.58 20.06
N GLY A 348 10.89 14.48 19.81
CA GLY A 348 12.28 14.25 20.21
C GLY A 348 13.28 15.13 19.45
N GLU A 349 14.52 15.20 19.98
CA GLU A 349 15.63 15.83 19.27
C GLU A 349 16.10 14.89 18.14
N VAL A 350 16.16 15.39 16.89
CA VAL A 350 16.70 14.65 15.74
C VAL A 350 18.21 14.47 15.94
N THR A 351 18.57 13.38 16.61
CA THR A 351 19.96 13.05 16.98
C THR A 351 20.71 12.34 15.85
N PRO A 352 22.06 12.37 15.85
CA PRO A 352 22.86 11.51 14.96
C PRO A 352 22.57 10.02 15.13
N GLU A 353 22.16 9.60 16.32
CA GLU A 353 21.71 8.25 16.62
C GLU A 353 20.36 7.92 15.93
N LEU A 354 19.36 8.81 16.00
CA LEU A 354 18.08 8.66 15.29
C LEU A 354 18.27 8.65 13.76
N ILE A 355 19.12 9.54 13.24
CA ILE A 355 19.46 9.57 11.81
C ILE A 355 20.13 8.26 11.38
N ALA A 356 21.01 7.68 12.20
CA ALA A 356 21.65 6.40 11.87
C ALA A 356 20.67 5.20 11.89
N GLU A 357 19.60 5.27 12.68
CA GLU A 357 18.51 4.29 12.63
C GLU A 357 17.68 4.47 11.34
N LEU A 358 17.33 5.71 10.99
CA LEU A 358 16.64 6.02 9.73
C LEU A 358 17.48 5.65 8.49
N GLU A 359 18.80 5.84 8.51
CA GLU A 359 19.71 5.38 7.45
C GLU A 359 19.69 3.85 7.28
N GLY A 360 19.50 3.09 8.37
CA GLY A 360 19.29 1.64 8.32
C GLY A 360 17.93 1.28 7.73
N PHE A 361 16.87 1.96 8.17
CA PHE A 361 15.51 1.76 7.66
C PHE A 361 15.37 2.11 6.17
N ILE A 362 16.01 3.19 5.72
CA ILE A 362 16.07 3.56 4.29
C ILE A 362 16.71 2.42 3.48
N ALA A 363 17.80 1.82 3.97
CA ALA A 363 18.43 0.69 3.29
C ALA A 363 17.49 -0.54 3.21
N GLN A 364 16.76 -0.84 4.28
CA GLN A 364 15.75 -1.91 4.30
C GLN A 364 14.60 -1.63 3.32
N ALA A 365 14.04 -0.42 3.32
CA ALA A 365 12.96 -0.03 2.40
C ALA A 365 13.42 -0.01 0.93
N MET A 366 14.69 0.30 0.66
CA MET A 366 15.25 0.18 -0.69
C MET A 366 15.47 -1.26 -1.15
N GLU A 367 15.69 -2.20 -0.22
CA GLU A 367 15.81 -3.63 -0.52
C GLU A 367 14.43 -4.25 -0.76
N GLU A 368 13.44 -3.98 0.12
CA GLU A 368 12.07 -4.50 0.01
C GLU A 368 11.35 -4.02 -1.26
N TRP A 369 11.34 -2.71 -1.52
CA TRP A 369 10.61 -2.13 -2.66
C TRP A 369 11.51 -1.93 -3.89
N GLU A 370 12.64 -2.63 -3.99
CA GLU A 370 13.66 -2.57 -5.06
C GLU A 370 14.14 -1.15 -5.48
N ALA A 371 13.95 -0.12 -4.65
CA ALA A 371 14.09 1.28 -5.05
C ALA A 371 15.53 1.59 -5.55
N PRO A 372 15.75 1.92 -6.85
CA PRO A 372 17.09 2.03 -7.44
C PRO A 372 17.97 3.06 -6.75
N GLY A 373 17.37 4.19 -6.35
CA GLY A 373 18.00 5.22 -5.56
C GLY A 373 16.96 6.11 -4.87
N VAL A 374 17.34 6.68 -3.74
CA VAL A 374 16.49 7.50 -2.87
C VAL A 374 17.23 8.75 -2.45
N ALA A 375 16.59 9.91 -2.51
CA ALA A 375 17.10 11.18 -1.97
C ALA A 375 16.22 11.62 -0.79
N VAL A 376 16.84 12.08 0.31
CA VAL A 376 16.14 12.45 1.56
C VAL A 376 16.65 13.79 2.07
N ALA A 377 15.73 14.66 2.48
CA ALA A 377 16.03 15.88 3.23
C ALA A 377 15.06 16.06 4.41
N ILE A 378 15.59 16.48 5.57
CA ILE A 378 14.85 16.70 6.82
C ILE A 378 15.11 18.11 7.32
N VAL A 379 14.05 18.82 7.70
CA VAL A 379 14.08 20.23 8.13
C VAL A 379 13.50 20.43 9.53
N ASN A 380 14.04 21.41 10.24
CA ASN A 380 13.47 21.96 11.47
C ASN A 380 13.51 23.49 11.41
N GLY A 381 12.34 24.13 11.33
CA GLY A 381 12.19 25.58 11.11
C GLY A 381 12.98 26.11 9.91
N ASP A 382 14.01 26.91 10.17
CA ASP A 382 14.90 27.53 9.18
C ASP A 382 16.15 26.68 8.80
N GLU A 383 16.33 25.48 9.39
CA GLU A 383 17.56 24.68 9.22
C GLU A 383 17.27 23.26 8.64
N ILE A 384 17.94 22.93 7.53
CA ILE A 384 18.06 21.54 7.04
C ILE A 384 18.97 20.78 8.03
N LEU A 385 18.41 19.77 8.71
CA LEU A 385 19.13 18.95 9.69
C LEU A 385 19.87 17.78 9.06
N TYR A 386 19.29 17.20 8.00
CA TYR A 386 19.83 16.09 7.24
C TYR A 386 19.50 16.26 5.76
N SER A 387 20.44 15.88 4.90
CA SER A 387 20.33 15.92 3.44
C SER A 387 21.34 14.91 2.88
N ASN A 388 20.85 13.90 2.15
CA ASN A 388 21.68 12.80 1.61
C ASN A 388 20.96 12.05 0.48
N GLY A 389 21.68 11.16 -0.21
CA GLY A 389 21.09 10.18 -1.12
C GLY A 389 21.75 8.80 -1.05
N PHE A 390 21.05 7.82 -1.62
CA PHE A 390 21.29 6.39 -1.49
C PHE A 390 21.07 5.70 -2.85
N GLY A 391 21.77 4.59 -3.11
CA GLY A 391 21.61 3.83 -4.35
C GLY A 391 22.19 4.53 -5.59
N THR A 392 21.54 4.36 -6.74
CA THR A 392 22.01 4.81 -8.05
C THR A 392 20.90 5.42 -8.92
N ARG A 393 21.26 6.48 -9.64
CA ARG A 393 20.44 7.13 -10.68
C ARG A 393 20.21 6.22 -11.88
N THR A 394 21.08 5.25 -12.11
CA THR A 394 20.99 4.32 -13.24
C THR A 394 21.49 2.94 -12.82
N LEU A 395 20.63 1.93 -12.91
CA LEU A 395 20.94 0.56 -12.54
C LEU A 395 22.13 0.01 -13.33
N GLY A 396 23.14 -0.52 -12.62
CA GLY A 396 24.36 -1.06 -13.21
C GLY A 396 25.46 -0.04 -13.55
N GLU A 397 25.24 1.27 -13.37
CA GLU A 397 26.28 2.30 -13.51
C GLU A 397 26.82 2.80 -12.14
N ASP A 398 28.01 3.41 -12.17
CA ASP A 398 28.68 4.05 -11.01
C ASP A 398 28.19 5.52 -10.90
N ALA A 399 26.89 5.68 -10.71
CA ALA A 399 26.14 6.94 -10.84
C ALA A 399 25.23 7.18 -9.61
N PRO A 400 25.79 7.52 -8.44
CA PRO A 400 25.02 7.63 -7.20
C PRO A 400 23.92 8.70 -7.28
N VAL A 401 22.88 8.52 -6.46
CA VAL A 401 21.94 9.59 -6.06
C VAL A 401 22.55 10.38 -4.90
N ASP A 402 22.38 11.70 -4.91
CA ASP A 402 22.50 12.55 -3.73
C ASP A 402 21.29 13.49 -3.61
N ALA A 403 21.28 14.41 -2.64
CA ALA A 403 20.13 15.29 -2.40
C ALA A 403 19.95 16.41 -3.45
N GLU A 404 20.95 16.66 -4.30
CA GLU A 404 20.86 17.55 -5.48
C GLU A 404 20.46 16.78 -6.76
N THR A 405 20.26 15.46 -6.69
CA THR A 405 19.76 14.66 -7.83
C THR A 405 18.33 15.04 -8.21
N LEU A 406 18.13 15.30 -9.51
CA LEU A 406 16.86 15.74 -10.09
C LEU A 406 15.94 14.56 -10.42
N MET A 407 14.73 14.58 -9.86
CA MET A 407 13.65 13.58 -10.04
C MET A 407 12.30 14.28 -10.27
N MET A 408 11.29 13.58 -10.80
CA MET A 408 9.92 14.09 -10.80
C MET A 408 9.28 13.94 -9.42
N ILE A 409 8.56 14.98 -8.97
CA ILE A 409 7.82 14.96 -7.69
C ILE A 409 6.33 14.62 -7.90
N GLY A 410 5.92 14.27 -9.11
CA GLY A 410 4.54 13.93 -9.47
C GLY A 410 3.49 14.83 -8.80
N SER A 411 2.49 14.21 -8.17
CA SER A 411 1.40 14.91 -7.46
C SER A 411 1.81 15.83 -6.30
N THR A 412 3.03 15.76 -5.76
CA THR A 412 3.56 16.78 -4.82
C THR A 412 3.67 18.17 -5.48
N THR A 413 3.55 18.24 -6.81
CA THR A 413 3.28 19.49 -7.57
C THR A 413 2.00 20.22 -7.12
N LYS A 414 0.94 19.48 -6.73
CA LYS A 414 -0.37 20.04 -6.37
C LYS A 414 -0.30 21.02 -5.18
N PRO A 415 0.37 20.69 -4.05
CA PRO A 415 0.76 21.65 -3.01
C PRO A 415 1.35 22.96 -3.52
N MET A 416 2.35 22.89 -4.41
CA MET A 416 3.07 24.06 -4.90
C MET A 416 2.15 24.97 -5.72
N THR A 417 1.29 24.38 -6.56
CA THR A 417 0.26 25.08 -7.31
C THR A 417 -0.74 25.80 -6.39
N THR A 418 -1.28 25.12 -5.37
CA THR A 418 -2.29 25.72 -4.48
C THR A 418 -1.70 26.76 -3.52
N THR A 419 -0.42 26.64 -3.15
CA THR A 419 0.34 27.70 -2.49
C THR A 419 0.42 28.97 -3.34
N VAL A 420 0.72 28.86 -4.65
CA VAL A 420 0.73 30.04 -5.56
C VAL A 420 -0.68 30.59 -5.80
N MET A 421 -1.72 29.76 -5.83
CA MET A 421 -3.12 30.22 -5.81
C MET A 421 -3.41 31.06 -4.57
N GLY A 422 -2.91 30.66 -3.39
CA GLY A 422 -2.99 31.44 -2.15
C GLY A 422 -2.38 32.84 -2.28
N MET A 423 -1.20 32.95 -2.91
CA MET A 423 -0.58 34.26 -3.19
C MET A 423 -1.47 35.17 -4.06
N LEU A 424 -2.18 34.58 -5.03
CA LEU A 424 -3.11 35.31 -5.91
C LEU A 424 -4.40 35.73 -5.18
N VAL A 425 -4.83 34.98 -4.16
CA VAL A 425 -5.92 35.37 -3.25
C VAL A 425 -5.49 36.52 -2.35
N ASP A 426 -4.28 36.47 -1.78
CA ASP A 426 -3.71 37.58 -0.99
C ASP A 426 -3.56 38.89 -1.80
N GLU A 427 -3.23 38.78 -3.09
CA GLU A 427 -3.21 39.91 -4.03
C GLU A 427 -4.61 40.40 -4.44
N GLY A 428 -5.67 39.63 -4.17
CA GLY A 428 -7.04 39.91 -4.62
C GLY A 428 -7.24 39.77 -6.13
N LYS A 429 -6.47 38.88 -6.77
CA LYS A 429 -6.62 38.45 -8.18
C LYS A 429 -7.52 37.23 -8.31
N LEU A 430 -7.43 36.34 -7.33
CA LEU A 430 -8.20 35.10 -7.20
C LEU A 430 -9.09 35.20 -5.94
N ASP A 431 -10.13 34.37 -5.86
CA ASP A 431 -11.01 34.24 -4.69
C ASP A 431 -11.49 32.79 -4.66
N TRP A 432 -11.26 32.08 -3.55
CA TRP A 432 -11.54 30.65 -3.41
C TRP A 432 -13.02 30.30 -3.65
N ASP A 433 -13.93 31.21 -3.29
CA ASP A 433 -15.38 31.01 -3.38
C ASP A 433 -16.00 31.61 -4.66
N ALA A 434 -15.18 32.22 -5.54
CA ALA A 434 -15.65 32.77 -6.81
C ALA A 434 -15.84 31.68 -7.89
N PRO A 435 -16.85 31.79 -8.78
CA PRO A 435 -17.02 30.87 -9.90
C PRO A 435 -15.83 30.89 -10.87
N VAL A 436 -15.40 29.74 -11.37
CA VAL A 436 -14.28 29.62 -12.32
C VAL A 436 -14.48 30.51 -13.55
N ARG A 437 -15.72 30.63 -14.04
CA ARG A 437 -16.10 31.47 -15.20
C ARG A 437 -15.88 32.98 -15.02
N ASP A 438 -15.73 33.49 -13.79
CA ASP A 438 -15.37 34.91 -13.57
C ASP A 438 -13.87 35.19 -13.91
N VAL A 439 -13.03 34.15 -13.91
CA VAL A 439 -11.61 34.20 -14.32
C VAL A 439 -11.41 33.63 -15.73
N LEU A 440 -12.01 32.47 -16.03
CA LEU A 440 -11.84 31.72 -17.27
C LEU A 440 -13.20 31.43 -17.94
N PRO A 441 -13.75 32.36 -18.75
CA PRO A 441 -15.08 32.23 -19.36
C PRO A 441 -15.27 31.03 -20.31
N GLU A 442 -14.19 30.45 -20.79
CA GLU A 442 -14.13 29.26 -21.64
C GLU A 442 -14.43 27.95 -20.89
N PHE A 443 -14.33 27.95 -19.55
CA PHE A 443 -14.58 26.80 -18.69
C PHE A 443 -16.02 26.28 -18.81
N ALA A 444 -16.17 24.97 -18.96
CA ALA A 444 -17.42 24.27 -18.76
C ALA A 444 -17.15 22.79 -18.43
N VAL A 445 -18.10 22.18 -17.73
CA VAL A 445 -18.17 20.74 -17.47
C VAL A 445 -19.38 20.14 -18.23
N GLN A 446 -19.63 18.83 -18.07
CA GLN A 446 -20.75 18.15 -18.75
C GLN A 446 -22.13 18.78 -18.44
N ASP A 447 -22.33 19.32 -17.23
CA ASP A 447 -23.53 20.09 -16.86
C ASP A 447 -23.28 21.62 -16.97
N GLU A 448 -24.13 22.31 -17.72
CA GLU A 448 -24.07 23.76 -17.95
C GLU A 448 -24.51 24.59 -16.73
N GLU A 449 -25.40 24.08 -15.86
CA GLU A 449 -25.75 24.75 -14.61
C GLU A 449 -24.63 24.62 -13.57
N LEU A 450 -23.94 23.48 -13.48
CA LEU A 450 -22.71 23.34 -12.66
C LEU A 450 -21.56 24.21 -13.17
N SER A 451 -21.46 24.38 -14.49
CA SER A 451 -20.42 25.22 -15.12
C SER A 451 -20.48 26.69 -14.67
N ASP A 452 -21.66 27.19 -14.28
CA ASP A 452 -21.85 28.54 -13.72
C ASP A 452 -21.64 28.61 -12.18
N SER A 453 -21.48 27.48 -11.47
CA SER A 453 -21.40 27.42 -10.00
C SER A 453 -20.14 26.80 -9.40
N ILE A 454 -19.36 26.01 -10.15
CA ILE A 454 -18.07 25.47 -9.69
C ILE A 454 -17.14 26.63 -9.31
N THR A 455 -16.61 26.62 -8.09
CA THR A 455 -15.69 27.64 -7.58
C THR A 455 -14.22 27.30 -7.85
N ILE A 456 -13.33 28.27 -7.63
CA ILE A 456 -11.88 28.05 -7.64
C ILE A 456 -11.48 26.91 -6.69
N ALA A 457 -12.01 26.89 -5.46
CA ALA A 457 -11.73 25.83 -4.49
C ALA A 457 -12.24 24.45 -4.95
N ASN A 458 -13.36 24.38 -5.67
CA ASN A 458 -13.88 23.11 -6.18
C ASN A 458 -12.94 22.42 -7.19
N LEU A 459 -12.05 23.16 -7.86
CA LEU A 459 -11.06 22.58 -8.77
C LEU A 459 -9.90 21.87 -8.03
N ALA A 460 -9.70 22.15 -6.73
CA ALA A 460 -8.56 21.65 -5.96
C ALA A 460 -8.93 20.73 -4.77
N CYS A 461 -10.23 20.58 -4.47
CA CYS A 461 -10.70 19.88 -3.26
C CYS A 461 -10.89 18.35 -3.39
N ALA A 462 -10.78 17.77 -4.59
CA ALA A 462 -11.19 16.39 -4.88
C ALA A 462 -12.65 16.04 -4.43
N CYS A 463 -13.50 17.06 -4.25
CA CYS A 463 -14.80 16.98 -3.57
C CYS A 463 -16.00 17.20 -4.50
N THR A 464 -15.81 17.10 -5.82
CA THR A 464 -16.82 17.42 -6.85
C THR A 464 -17.53 16.21 -7.42
N GLY A 465 -17.16 15.00 -7.04
CA GLY A 465 -17.67 13.76 -7.63
C GLY A 465 -17.12 13.44 -9.03
N VAL A 466 -16.10 14.14 -9.51
CA VAL A 466 -15.48 13.92 -10.83
C VAL A 466 -14.32 12.91 -10.72
N PRO A 467 -14.40 11.73 -11.36
CA PRO A 467 -13.41 10.68 -11.23
C PRO A 467 -12.13 10.92 -12.05
N ARG A 468 -11.13 10.08 -11.78
CA ARG A 468 -9.84 10.02 -12.49
C ARG A 468 -10.02 9.46 -13.91
N ARG A 469 -9.38 10.08 -14.90
CA ARG A 469 -9.38 9.62 -16.31
C ARG A 469 -8.01 9.88 -16.96
N ASP A 470 -7.02 9.09 -16.57
CA ASP A 470 -5.62 9.33 -16.97
C ASP A 470 -5.26 8.68 -18.33
N PHE A 471 -6.07 7.78 -18.88
CA PHE A 471 -5.80 7.17 -20.19
C PHE A 471 -5.75 8.22 -21.31
N GLU A 472 -6.62 9.24 -21.32
CA GLU A 472 -6.50 10.34 -22.29
C GLU A 472 -5.13 11.02 -22.26
N LEU A 473 -4.50 11.14 -21.09
CA LEU A 473 -3.20 11.79 -20.93
C LEU A 473 -2.09 10.93 -21.54
N ILE A 474 -2.15 9.61 -21.31
CA ILE A 474 -1.16 8.63 -21.76
C ILE A 474 -1.28 8.39 -23.28
N PHE A 475 -2.50 8.18 -23.80
CA PHE A 475 -2.80 7.88 -25.21
C PHE A 475 -2.87 9.11 -26.14
N ASN A 476 -2.65 10.33 -25.62
CA ASN A 476 -2.55 11.55 -26.44
C ASN A 476 -1.40 12.45 -25.94
N THR A 477 -0.33 11.83 -25.40
CA THR A 477 0.80 12.49 -24.72
C THR A 477 1.40 13.65 -25.52
N PHE A 478 1.54 13.50 -26.85
CA PHE A 478 2.14 14.53 -27.72
C PHE A 478 1.15 15.48 -28.41
N ASP A 479 -0.17 15.24 -28.28
CA ASP A 479 -1.21 16.01 -28.99
C ASP A 479 -2.09 16.91 -28.07
N LEU A 480 -2.15 16.65 -26.76
CA LEU A 480 -2.93 17.49 -25.81
C LEU A 480 -2.23 18.80 -25.44
N SER A 481 -3.00 19.90 -25.45
CA SER A 481 -2.64 21.16 -24.79
C SER A 481 -3.28 21.32 -23.40
N ALA A 482 -2.80 22.31 -22.63
CA ALA A 482 -3.45 22.75 -21.39
C ALA A 482 -4.93 23.10 -21.61
N GLU A 483 -5.25 23.75 -22.73
CA GLU A 483 -6.61 24.09 -23.11
C GLU A 483 -7.47 22.86 -23.48
N ASP A 484 -6.89 21.81 -24.06
CA ASP A 484 -7.61 20.56 -24.34
C ASP A 484 -7.93 19.78 -23.06
N VAL A 485 -7.05 19.83 -22.05
CA VAL A 485 -7.34 19.30 -20.70
C VAL A 485 -8.52 20.02 -20.05
N ILE A 486 -8.59 21.36 -20.15
CA ILE A 486 -9.72 22.16 -19.64
C ILE A 486 -11.00 21.84 -20.42
N ASP A 487 -10.92 21.67 -21.75
CA ASP A 487 -12.06 21.29 -22.58
C ASP A 487 -12.53 19.84 -22.34
N SER A 488 -11.63 18.93 -21.94
CA SER A 488 -11.96 17.51 -21.69
C SER A 488 -13.05 17.33 -20.64
N LEU A 489 -13.10 18.20 -19.62
CA LEU A 489 -14.09 18.19 -18.52
C LEU A 489 -15.55 18.31 -19.00
N LYS A 490 -15.77 18.79 -20.23
CA LYS A 490 -17.08 18.82 -20.92
C LYS A 490 -17.63 17.42 -21.21
N THR A 491 -16.80 16.38 -21.09
CA THR A 491 -17.16 14.97 -21.30
C THR A 491 -17.29 14.17 -20.01
N PHE A 492 -16.69 14.62 -18.90
CA PHE A 492 -16.60 13.85 -17.66
C PHE A 492 -17.96 13.73 -16.98
N GLN A 493 -18.34 12.51 -16.59
CA GLN A 493 -19.50 12.26 -15.74
C GLN A 493 -19.15 12.56 -14.28
N PHE A 494 -20.14 13.02 -13.52
CA PHE A 494 -20.07 13.21 -12.08
C PHE A 494 -20.72 11.98 -11.43
N PHE A 495 -20.02 11.29 -10.53
CA PHE A 495 -20.47 10.05 -9.89
C PHE A 495 -21.23 10.30 -8.58
N THR A 496 -20.90 11.38 -7.86
CA THR A 496 -21.48 11.75 -6.56
C THR A 496 -21.77 13.25 -6.47
N ASP A 497 -22.59 13.66 -5.49
CA ASP A 497 -22.85 15.06 -5.17
C ASP A 497 -21.61 15.74 -4.52
N PHE A 498 -21.58 17.08 -4.53
CA PHE A 498 -20.44 17.84 -4.01
C PHE A 498 -20.27 17.64 -2.50
N GLY A 499 -19.09 17.16 -2.09
CA GLY A 499 -18.75 16.82 -0.71
C GLY A 499 -19.25 15.44 -0.25
N GLU A 500 -19.88 14.64 -1.11
CA GLU A 500 -20.37 13.31 -0.73
C GLU A 500 -19.23 12.28 -0.56
N ALA A 501 -18.24 12.29 -1.47
CA ALA A 501 -17.10 11.37 -1.45
C ALA A 501 -15.85 12.01 -2.08
N PHE A 502 -14.67 11.62 -1.62
CA PHE A 502 -13.40 11.93 -2.27
C PHE A 502 -13.32 11.27 -3.66
N GLN A 503 -13.04 12.08 -4.69
CA GLN A 503 -12.89 11.66 -6.09
C GLN A 503 -11.71 12.43 -6.71
N TYR A 504 -10.61 11.71 -6.96
CA TYR A 504 -9.35 12.29 -7.39
C TYR A 504 -9.34 12.59 -8.89
N SER A 505 -9.01 13.82 -9.31
CA SER A 505 -8.97 14.20 -10.72
C SER A 505 -7.77 15.11 -11.05
N ASN A 506 -6.84 14.60 -11.85
CA ASN A 506 -5.68 15.36 -12.32
C ASN A 506 -6.11 16.55 -13.20
N GLN A 507 -7.13 16.38 -14.04
CA GLN A 507 -7.63 17.42 -14.94
C GLN A 507 -8.27 18.60 -14.20
N LEU A 508 -8.95 18.36 -13.07
CA LEU A 508 -9.47 19.46 -12.25
C LEU A 508 -8.34 20.28 -11.61
N VAL A 509 -7.33 19.64 -11.00
CA VAL A 509 -6.23 20.38 -10.35
C VAL A 509 -5.32 21.07 -11.38
N ALA A 510 -5.11 20.45 -12.55
CA ALA A 510 -4.46 21.12 -13.67
C ALA A 510 -5.25 22.36 -14.13
N THR A 511 -6.58 22.24 -14.25
CA THR A 511 -7.45 23.39 -14.53
C THR A 511 -7.35 24.47 -13.45
N ALA A 512 -7.21 24.10 -12.17
CA ALA A 512 -7.00 25.07 -11.08
C ALA A 512 -5.76 25.93 -11.29
N GLY A 513 -4.61 25.31 -11.63
CA GLY A 513 -3.36 26.02 -11.90
C GLY A 513 -3.37 26.83 -13.21
N TYR A 514 -4.06 26.36 -14.25
CA TYR A 514 -4.23 27.14 -15.48
C TYR A 514 -5.18 28.33 -15.30
N VAL A 515 -6.22 28.21 -14.46
CA VAL A 515 -7.07 29.32 -14.04
C VAL A 515 -6.26 30.33 -13.18
N ALA A 516 -5.34 29.85 -12.34
CA ALA A 516 -4.40 30.70 -11.61
C ALA A 516 -3.47 31.49 -12.56
N ALA A 517 -2.90 30.83 -13.57
CA ALA A 517 -2.09 31.47 -14.60
C ALA A 517 -2.88 32.52 -15.40
N ALA A 518 -4.16 32.26 -15.71
CA ALA A 518 -5.05 33.24 -16.32
C ALA A 518 -5.31 34.46 -15.38
N ALA A 519 -5.47 34.23 -14.07
CA ALA A 519 -5.64 35.29 -13.08
C ALA A 519 -4.38 36.17 -12.90
N ASP A 520 -3.18 35.63 -13.10
CA ASP A 520 -1.94 36.41 -13.08
C ASP A 520 -1.65 37.15 -14.40
N GLY A 521 -2.29 36.73 -15.50
CA GLY A 521 -2.31 37.47 -16.78
C GLY A 521 -2.06 36.66 -18.04
N GLY A 522 -2.08 35.33 -17.98
CA GLY A 522 -2.04 34.45 -19.16
C GLY A 522 -3.24 34.65 -20.09
N GLU A 523 -3.08 34.32 -21.37
CA GLU A 523 -4.16 34.29 -22.37
C GLU A 523 -4.52 32.83 -22.72
N TYR A 524 -5.81 32.52 -22.91
CA TYR A 524 -6.28 31.20 -23.34
C TYR A 524 -5.71 30.83 -24.72
N GLY A 525 -5.12 29.64 -24.83
CA GLY A 525 -4.28 29.21 -25.96
C GLY A 525 -2.77 29.43 -25.72
N ASN A 526 -2.38 29.65 -24.47
CA ASN A 526 -0.99 29.85 -24.00
C ASN A 526 -0.85 29.59 -22.48
N LEU A 527 -1.78 28.83 -21.87
CA LEU A 527 -1.84 28.67 -20.40
C LEU A 527 -0.70 27.82 -19.82
N TYR A 528 -0.11 26.92 -20.62
CA TYR A 528 1.09 26.15 -20.24
C TYR A 528 2.29 27.05 -19.95
N ASP A 529 2.79 27.82 -20.94
CA ASP A 529 3.91 28.75 -20.73
C ASP A 529 3.60 29.77 -19.61
N ALA A 530 2.35 30.24 -19.52
CA ALA A 530 1.93 31.20 -18.50
C ALA A 530 1.95 30.61 -17.08
N TYR A 531 1.65 29.32 -16.92
CA TYR A 531 1.81 28.61 -15.65
C TYR A 531 3.29 28.47 -15.28
N ILE A 532 4.18 28.17 -16.23
CA ILE A 532 5.63 28.11 -15.99
C ILE A 532 6.18 29.48 -15.57
N ASP A 533 5.88 30.54 -16.33
CA ASP A 533 6.27 31.92 -16.00
C ASP A 533 5.77 32.33 -14.60
N MET A 534 4.55 31.92 -14.23
CA MET A 534 3.94 32.17 -12.92
C MET A 534 4.68 31.44 -11.79
N MET A 535 4.90 30.13 -11.91
CA MET A 535 5.58 29.32 -10.87
C MET A 535 7.03 29.78 -10.68
N GLN A 536 7.76 30.01 -11.78
CA GLN A 536 9.13 30.53 -11.75
C GLN A 536 9.18 31.88 -11.01
N THR A 537 8.35 32.84 -11.41
CA THR A 537 8.39 34.21 -10.88
C THR A 537 7.94 34.31 -9.41
N ARG A 538 7.05 33.42 -8.96
CA ARG A 538 6.35 33.53 -7.67
C ARG A 538 6.85 32.59 -6.57
N LEU A 539 7.33 31.41 -6.95
CA LEU A 539 7.73 30.39 -5.99
C LEU A 539 9.20 30.01 -6.15
N PHE A 540 9.65 29.70 -7.37
CA PHE A 540 11.01 29.16 -7.58
C PHE A 540 12.09 30.25 -7.43
N ASP A 541 11.96 31.39 -8.13
CA ASP A 541 12.90 32.52 -8.02
C ASP A 541 12.98 33.09 -6.57
N PRO A 542 11.86 33.32 -5.84
CA PRO A 542 11.94 33.88 -4.48
C PRO A 542 12.47 32.91 -3.43
N LEU A 543 12.23 31.60 -3.57
CA LEU A 543 12.82 30.58 -2.70
C LEU A 543 14.24 30.17 -3.10
N SER A 544 14.75 30.62 -4.25
CA SER A 544 16.05 30.18 -4.81
C SER A 544 16.10 28.66 -5.04
N LEU A 545 15.04 28.12 -5.63
CA LEU A 545 14.99 26.72 -6.08
C LEU A 545 15.80 26.58 -7.39
N GLU A 546 17.13 26.49 -7.28
CA GLU A 546 18.03 26.54 -8.44
C GLU A 546 17.97 25.29 -9.34
N HIS A 547 17.30 24.21 -8.88
CA HIS A 547 17.17 22.94 -9.59
C HIS A 547 15.71 22.56 -9.92
N THR A 548 14.72 23.37 -9.56
CA THR A 548 13.29 23.08 -9.80
C THR A 548 12.81 23.57 -11.17
N ILE A 549 12.26 22.67 -12.01
CA ILE A 549 11.79 22.98 -13.37
C ILE A 549 10.45 22.30 -13.73
N ILE A 550 9.83 22.74 -14.82
CA ILE A 550 8.57 22.17 -15.37
C ILE A 550 8.74 21.75 -16.84
N ASP A 551 9.43 22.54 -17.67
CA ASP A 551 9.72 22.15 -19.06
C ASP A 551 10.80 21.06 -19.09
N GLN A 552 10.42 19.85 -19.49
CA GLN A 552 11.35 18.72 -19.61
C GLN A 552 12.44 18.94 -20.68
N GLY A 553 12.28 19.93 -21.57
CA GLY A 553 13.32 20.41 -22.47
C GLY A 553 14.54 21.00 -21.73
N ASP A 554 14.35 21.51 -20.52
CA ASP A 554 15.41 22.09 -19.69
C ASP A 554 16.19 21.07 -18.84
N LEU A 555 15.77 19.79 -18.81
CA LEU A 555 16.57 18.69 -18.23
C LEU A 555 17.98 18.62 -18.85
N ALA A 556 18.12 19.01 -20.12
CA ALA A 556 19.39 19.09 -20.83
C ALA A 556 20.35 20.20 -20.32
N GLN A 557 19.97 20.97 -19.28
CA GLN A 557 20.83 21.91 -18.57
C GLN A 557 21.56 21.26 -17.37
N PHE A 558 21.12 20.09 -16.90
CA PHE A 558 21.61 19.43 -15.70
C PHE A 558 22.42 18.15 -16.03
N ASP A 559 23.49 17.88 -15.29
CA ASP A 559 24.27 16.63 -15.38
C ASP A 559 23.81 15.54 -14.37
N ASP A 560 23.00 15.92 -13.36
CA ASP A 560 22.58 15.06 -12.24
C ASP A 560 21.07 14.77 -12.24
N VAL A 561 20.60 14.13 -13.33
CA VAL A 561 19.21 13.66 -13.47
C VAL A 561 19.18 12.15 -13.23
N ALA A 562 18.13 11.65 -12.59
CA ALA A 562 17.91 10.21 -12.41
C ALA A 562 17.16 9.57 -13.60
N THR A 563 17.40 8.28 -13.85
CA THR A 563 16.68 7.49 -14.85
C THR A 563 15.32 7.08 -14.31
N SER A 564 14.25 7.27 -15.09
CA SER A 564 12.90 6.78 -14.79
C SER A 564 12.86 5.25 -14.90
N TYR A 565 12.38 4.56 -13.86
CA TYR A 565 12.16 3.10 -13.87
C TYR A 565 10.68 2.77 -13.65
N GLY A 566 10.06 2.15 -14.65
CA GLY A 566 8.70 1.61 -14.58
C GLY A 566 8.71 0.13 -14.21
N LEU A 567 7.57 -0.41 -13.82
CA LEU A 567 7.40 -1.85 -13.65
C LEU A 567 6.91 -2.49 -14.95
N ASN A 568 7.52 -3.58 -15.38
CA ASN A 568 6.94 -4.44 -16.41
C ASN A 568 5.83 -5.33 -15.81
N ILE A 569 5.17 -6.13 -16.64
CA ILE A 569 4.12 -7.07 -16.17
C ILE A 569 4.65 -8.15 -15.19
N TYR A 570 5.97 -8.38 -15.16
CA TYR A 570 6.65 -9.26 -14.19
C TYR A 570 6.89 -8.61 -12.82
N ASN A 571 6.58 -7.32 -12.68
CA ASN A 571 7.08 -6.42 -11.63
C ASN A 571 8.63 -6.31 -11.61
N ASP A 572 9.34 -6.66 -12.68
CA ASP A 572 10.74 -6.26 -12.82
C ASP A 572 10.81 -4.75 -13.11
N LEU A 573 11.74 -4.04 -12.47
CA LEU A 573 12.08 -2.66 -12.84
C LEU A 573 12.73 -2.59 -14.23
N VAL A 574 12.14 -1.79 -15.12
CA VAL A 574 12.60 -1.56 -16.50
C VAL A 574 12.88 -0.08 -16.77
N GLU A 575 13.99 0.21 -17.47
CA GLU A 575 14.38 1.57 -17.86
C GLU A 575 13.35 2.17 -18.83
N ASN A 576 12.70 3.26 -18.41
CA ASN A 576 11.83 4.05 -19.25
C ASN A 576 12.62 5.07 -20.07
N PRO A 577 12.26 5.30 -21.35
CA PRO A 577 12.69 6.52 -22.03
C PRO A 577 11.97 7.73 -21.40
N LEU A 578 12.70 8.77 -21.01
CA LEU A 578 12.13 9.98 -20.36
C LEU A 578 10.98 10.65 -21.15
N THR A 579 10.86 10.37 -22.46
CA THR A 579 9.70 10.80 -23.27
C THR A 579 8.37 10.21 -22.81
N ILE A 580 8.36 9.14 -22.00
CA ILE A 580 7.14 8.57 -21.44
C ILE A 580 6.51 9.52 -20.41
N GLU A 581 7.33 10.27 -19.67
CA GLU A 581 6.90 11.23 -18.64
C GLU A 581 6.27 12.51 -19.24
N TYR A 582 6.23 12.64 -20.57
CA TYR A 582 5.64 13.79 -21.24
C TYR A 582 4.11 13.85 -21.05
N PHE A 583 3.46 12.75 -20.66
CA PHE A 583 2.02 12.71 -20.33
C PHE A 583 1.64 13.73 -19.23
N ALA A 584 2.60 14.13 -18.39
CA ALA A 584 2.40 15.10 -17.32
C ALA A 584 2.34 16.56 -17.83
N ILE A 585 2.90 16.86 -19.02
CA ILE A 585 2.96 18.20 -19.63
C ILE A 585 1.57 18.86 -19.77
N PRO A 586 0.55 18.23 -20.38
CA PRO A 586 -0.79 18.82 -20.49
C PRO A 586 -1.50 18.99 -19.13
N VAL A 587 -1.05 18.31 -18.08
CA VAL A 587 -1.55 18.43 -16.69
C VAL A 587 -0.51 19.04 -15.75
N ALA A 588 0.37 19.91 -16.25
CA ALA A 588 1.54 20.37 -15.51
C ALA A 588 1.29 20.86 -14.07
N PRO A 589 0.22 21.63 -13.75
CA PRO A 589 -0.08 22.06 -12.38
C PRO A 589 -0.54 20.95 -11.43
N ALA A 590 -0.76 19.74 -11.95
CA ALA A 590 -1.10 18.56 -11.18
C ALA A 590 0.06 17.56 -11.05
N GLY A 591 1.15 17.64 -11.83
CA GLY A 591 2.15 16.57 -11.82
C GLY A 591 3.49 16.72 -12.56
N ALA A 592 3.83 17.86 -13.17
CA ALA A 592 5.01 17.93 -14.06
C ALA A 592 6.30 18.53 -13.44
N ILE A 593 6.33 18.89 -12.15
CA ILE A 593 7.54 19.46 -11.56
C ILE A 593 8.63 18.37 -11.43
N TRP A 594 9.82 18.74 -11.88
CA TRP A 594 11.09 18.10 -11.51
C TRP A 594 11.75 18.94 -10.42
N SER A 595 12.28 18.30 -9.38
CA SER A 595 12.95 18.95 -8.25
C SER A 595 13.95 18.01 -7.57
N THR A 596 14.63 18.51 -6.56
CA THR A 596 15.61 17.80 -5.74
C THR A 596 15.13 17.77 -4.28
N ALA A 597 15.72 16.91 -3.44
CA ALA A 597 15.34 16.85 -2.02
C ALA A 597 15.67 18.18 -1.31
N ASP A 598 16.80 18.81 -1.64
CA ASP A 598 17.22 20.10 -1.09
C ASP A 598 16.31 21.27 -1.53
N ASP A 599 15.87 21.33 -2.80
CA ASP A 599 14.93 22.36 -3.26
C ASP A 599 13.55 22.19 -2.62
N MET A 600 13.05 20.94 -2.53
CA MET A 600 11.79 20.67 -1.84
C MET A 600 11.86 20.94 -0.34
N ALA A 601 13.02 20.74 0.30
CA ALA A 601 13.25 21.16 1.69
C ALA A 601 13.12 22.68 1.86
N GLN A 602 13.59 23.49 0.91
CA GLN A 602 13.36 24.95 0.92
C GLN A 602 11.86 25.31 0.80
N TYR A 603 11.07 24.51 0.07
CA TYR A 603 9.61 24.65 0.03
C TYR A 603 8.93 24.23 1.36
N VAL A 604 9.35 23.14 2.01
CA VAL A 604 8.83 22.76 3.34
C VAL A 604 9.16 23.82 4.39
N MET A 605 10.37 24.40 4.39
CA MET A 605 10.73 25.50 5.30
C MET A 605 9.84 26.74 5.10
N LEU A 606 9.32 27.01 3.89
CA LEU A 606 8.32 28.06 3.67
C LEU A 606 6.96 27.72 4.33
N MET A 607 6.56 26.44 4.32
CA MET A 607 5.31 25.98 4.95
C MET A 607 5.38 26.08 6.47
N LEU A 608 6.47 25.57 7.07
CA LEU A 608 6.73 25.65 8.51
C LEU A 608 6.75 27.11 8.99
N ASN A 609 7.45 28.00 8.28
CA ASN A 609 7.49 29.45 8.55
C ASN A 609 6.21 30.22 8.18
N GLU A 610 5.05 29.56 8.10
CA GLU A 610 3.74 30.16 7.84
C GLU A 610 3.69 31.00 6.54
N GLY A 611 4.51 30.72 5.53
CA GLY A 611 4.59 31.48 4.27
C GLY A 611 5.64 32.60 4.23
N VAL A 612 6.62 32.58 5.14
CA VAL A 612 7.76 33.51 5.21
C VAL A 612 9.06 32.82 4.78
N THR A 613 9.89 33.50 3.99
CA THR A 613 11.23 33.04 3.58
C THR A 613 12.25 33.20 4.72
N ALA A 614 13.35 32.44 4.66
CA ALA A 614 14.47 32.57 5.61
C ALA A 614 15.17 33.96 5.60
N ASP A 615 14.95 34.82 4.59
CA ASP A 615 15.40 36.21 4.60
C ASP A 615 14.34 37.24 5.08
N GLY A 616 13.11 36.78 5.31
CA GLY A 616 12.02 37.53 5.93
C GLY A 616 11.03 38.20 4.96
N GLU A 617 11.01 37.80 3.69
CA GLU A 617 9.92 38.15 2.76
C GLU A 617 8.73 37.20 2.97
N ARG A 618 7.50 37.73 2.92
CA ARG A 618 6.28 36.91 3.02
C ARG A 618 5.71 36.74 1.63
N LEU A 619 5.72 35.51 1.12
CA LEU A 619 5.21 35.16 -0.21
C LEU A 619 3.71 34.90 -0.19
N VAL A 620 3.24 34.19 0.85
CA VAL A 620 1.82 33.83 1.07
C VAL A 620 1.42 34.11 2.52
N SER A 621 0.13 34.34 2.78
CA SER A 621 -0.40 34.57 4.12
C SER A 621 -0.68 33.27 4.88
N GLU A 622 -0.57 33.35 6.21
CA GLU A 622 -1.04 32.34 7.17
C GLU A 622 -2.51 31.96 6.89
N GLU A 623 -3.36 32.95 6.59
CA GLU A 623 -4.78 32.77 6.26
C GLU A 623 -5.00 31.96 4.96
N SER A 624 -4.18 32.19 3.93
CA SER A 624 -4.24 31.45 2.67
C SER A 624 -3.65 30.03 2.79
N LEU A 625 -2.59 29.82 3.59
CA LEU A 625 -2.05 28.49 3.87
C LEU A 625 -3.04 27.64 4.70
N GLN A 626 -3.53 28.18 5.81
CA GLN A 626 -4.55 27.51 6.64
C GLN A 626 -5.83 27.22 5.84
N ARG A 627 -6.16 28.00 4.80
CA ARG A 627 -7.29 27.70 3.89
C ARG A 627 -7.03 26.51 2.97
N VAL A 628 -5.79 26.26 2.51
CA VAL A 628 -5.47 25.07 1.71
C VAL A 628 -5.28 23.82 2.57
N TRP A 629 -4.90 23.99 3.85
CA TRP A 629 -4.81 22.92 4.86
C TRP A 629 -6.09 22.70 5.69
N THR A 630 -7.20 23.37 5.37
CA THR A 630 -8.48 23.10 6.02
C THR A 630 -9.02 21.74 5.52
N PRO A 631 -9.31 20.75 6.40
CA PRO A 631 -9.98 19.50 6.03
C PRO A 631 -11.25 19.77 5.20
N GLY A 632 -11.38 19.09 4.05
CA GLY A 632 -12.38 19.40 3.03
C GLY A 632 -13.35 18.26 2.73
N VAL A 633 -12.84 17.13 2.25
CA VAL A 633 -13.60 15.89 2.04
C VAL A 633 -12.77 14.70 2.51
N ASP A 634 -13.41 13.74 3.16
CA ASP A 634 -12.72 12.67 3.87
C ASP A 634 -12.23 11.57 2.91
N ILE A 635 -11.07 11.00 3.23
CA ILE A 635 -10.37 9.94 2.48
C ILE A 635 -10.41 8.64 3.29
N SER A 636 -10.14 8.75 4.59
CA SER A 636 -10.23 7.71 5.62
C SER A 636 -10.86 8.31 6.88
N ALA A 637 -10.94 7.54 7.97
CA ALA A 637 -11.42 8.03 9.26
C ALA A 637 -10.62 9.23 9.80
N ASP A 638 -9.29 9.13 9.70
CA ASP A 638 -8.34 10.06 10.31
C ASP A 638 -7.67 11.00 9.28
N ALA A 639 -8.01 10.92 7.98
CA ALA A 639 -7.44 11.79 6.94
C ALA A 639 -8.48 12.37 5.97
N SER A 640 -8.39 13.69 5.74
CA SER A 640 -9.20 14.44 4.77
C SER A 640 -8.35 15.15 3.74
N TYR A 641 -8.87 15.32 2.51
CA TYR A 641 -8.25 16.15 1.49
C TYR A 641 -8.63 17.63 1.68
N GLY A 642 -7.61 18.50 1.73
CA GLY A 642 -7.74 19.95 1.72
C GLY A 642 -7.86 20.51 0.30
N LEU A 643 -7.13 21.58 -0.02
CA LEU A 643 -6.98 22.08 -1.39
C LEU A 643 -5.60 21.70 -1.94
N GLY A 644 -5.51 20.52 -2.54
CA GLY A 644 -4.24 19.99 -3.06
C GLY A 644 -3.29 19.48 -1.97
N TRP A 645 -3.81 19.06 -0.82
CA TRP A 645 -3.05 18.56 0.34
C TRP A 645 -3.84 17.44 1.02
N ILE A 646 -3.14 16.47 1.62
CA ILE A 646 -3.70 15.50 2.58
C ILE A 646 -3.46 16.05 3.99
N ILE A 647 -4.47 15.94 4.85
CA ILE A 647 -4.44 16.40 6.25
C ILE A 647 -4.86 15.21 7.12
N GLU A 648 -3.91 14.68 7.89
CA GLU A 648 -4.09 13.49 8.75
C GLU A 648 -4.07 13.90 10.23
N ASP A 649 -4.89 13.28 11.07
CA ASP A 649 -4.82 13.33 12.54
C ASP A 649 -4.17 12.05 13.08
N TRP A 650 -2.87 11.89 12.80
CA TRP A 650 -2.10 10.70 13.15
C TRP A 650 -1.97 10.57 14.67
N LYS A 651 -2.72 9.64 15.28
CA LYS A 651 -2.68 9.33 16.72
C LYS A 651 -2.87 10.59 17.60
N GLY A 652 -3.70 11.55 17.16
CA GLY A 652 -3.93 12.83 17.87
C GLY A 652 -2.93 13.95 17.55
N VAL A 653 -2.13 13.79 16.49
CA VAL A 653 -1.13 14.76 16.02
C VAL A 653 -1.32 15.02 14.53
N GLN A 654 -1.58 16.29 14.19
CA GLN A 654 -1.79 16.69 12.80
C GLN A 654 -0.51 16.58 11.94
N LEU A 655 -0.58 15.78 10.88
CA LEU A 655 0.38 15.74 9.79
C LEU A 655 -0.24 16.39 8.53
N ILE A 656 0.60 17.03 7.71
CA ILE A 656 0.22 17.67 6.46
C ILE A 656 1.18 17.17 5.37
N GLU A 657 0.64 16.53 4.34
CA GLU A 657 1.44 15.80 3.36
C GLU A 657 0.87 15.83 1.93
N HIS A 658 1.67 15.38 0.95
CA HIS A 658 1.14 14.95 -0.35
C HIS A 658 2.13 14.10 -1.17
N GLY A 659 1.91 12.78 -1.21
CA GLY A 659 2.66 11.85 -2.04
C GLY A 659 2.54 12.12 -3.55
N GLY A 660 3.60 11.78 -4.29
CA GLY A 660 3.72 11.98 -5.73
C GLY A 660 4.07 10.69 -6.46
N ASN A 661 3.52 10.52 -7.67
CA ASN A 661 3.79 9.39 -8.55
C ASN A 661 3.76 9.84 -10.01
N THR A 662 4.65 9.28 -10.83
CA THR A 662 4.67 9.37 -12.30
C THR A 662 4.89 7.97 -12.92
N ILE A 663 5.39 7.86 -14.16
CA ILE A 663 5.56 6.56 -14.84
C ILE A 663 6.89 5.87 -14.44
N GLY A 664 7.81 6.57 -13.77
CA GLY A 664 8.99 5.97 -13.13
C GLY A 664 9.67 6.82 -12.07
N PHE A 665 8.91 7.66 -11.36
CA PHE A 665 9.34 8.32 -10.12
C PHE A 665 8.20 8.33 -9.08
N SER A 666 8.57 8.30 -7.80
CA SER A 666 7.67 8.45 -6.65
C SER A 666 8.29 9.42 -5.63
N SER A 667 7.47 10.11 -4.87
CA SER A 667 7.92 11.08 -3.86
C SER A 667 6.97 11.17 -2.67
N GLU A 668 7.48 11.62 -1.54
CA GLU A 668 6.68 12.07 -0.40
C GLU A 668 7.20 13.41 0.14
N LEU A 669 6.28 14.22 0.64
CA LEU A 669 6.53 15.45 1.36
C LEU A 669 5.55 15.50 2.53
N LEU A 670 6.07 15.37 3.75
CA LEU A 670 5.29 15.24 4.98
C LEU A 670 5.87 16.18 6.03
N PHE A 671 5.03 17.02 6.64
CA PHE A 671 5.46 17.89 7.74
C PHE A 671 4.41 18.02 8.84
N ASN A 672 4.89 18.37 10.04
CA ASN A 672 4.09 18.67 11.21
C ASN A 672 4.35 20.13 11.60
N GLN A 673 3.35 21.00 11.36
CA GLN A 673 3.51 22.43 11.58
C GLN A 673 3.66 22.80 13.07
N ALA A 674 3.05 22.03 13.98
CA ALA A 674 3.13 22.29 15.42
C ALA A 674 4.48 21.88 16.02
N ALA A 675 5.10 20.86 15.43
CA ALA A 675 6.43 20.34 15.79
C ALA A 675 7.59 21.13 15.16
N ASP A 676 7.31 22.03 14.21
CA ASP A 676 8.30 22.76 13.41
C ASP A 676 9.26 21.81 12.65
N LEU A 677 8.74 20.68 12.16
CA LEU A 677 9.50 19.55 11.60
C LEU A 677 8.89 19.04 10.29
N GLY A 678 9.73 18.61 9.35
CA GLY A 678 9.28 17.97 8.12
C GLY A 678 10.36 17.20 7.37
N ILE A 679 9.93 16.34 6.44
CA ILE A 679 10.76 15.47 5.63
C ILE A 679 10.29 15.47 4.16
N VAL A 680 11.24 15.32 3.24
CA VAL A 680 11.01 15.04 1.83
C VAL A 680 11.79 13.78 1.46
N VAL A 681 11.16 12.87 0.72
CA VAL A 681 11.80 11.68 0.16
C VAL A 681 11.45 11.56 -1.33
N LEU A 682 12.44 11.36 -2.19
CA LEU A 682 12.27 11.16 -3.64
C LEU A 682 12.88 9.82 -4.06
N THR A 683 12.27 9.09 -4.99
CA THR A 683 12.85 7.89 -5.61
C THR A 683 12.54 7.80 -7.10
N ASN A 684 13.43 7.16 -7.86
CA ASN A 684 13.32 6.99 -9.31
C ASN A 684 12.76 5.62 -9.73
N ALA A 685 11.69 5.18 -9.06
CA ALA A 685 10.87 4.03 -9.45
C ALA A 685 9.38 4.39 -9.44
N GLN A 686 8.58 3.70 -10.25
CA GLN A 686 7.12 3.85 -10.36
C GLN A 686 6.39 3.24 -9.16
N GLY A 687 5.40 3.95 -8.60
CA GLY A 687 4.47 3.39 -7.61
C GLY A 687 5.13 2.90 -6.32
N ASN A 688 6.33 3.41 -6.03
CA ASN A 688 7.21 2.85 -5.01
C ASN A 688 6.83 3.33 -3.61
N ALA A 689 6.78 2.43 -2.63
CA ALA A 689 6.35 2.75 -1.26
C ALA A 689 7.47 3.37 -0.39
N ALA A 690 8.75 3.22 -0.77
CA ALA A 690 9.88 3.69 0.03
C ALA A 690 9.78 5.17 0.49
N PRO A 691 9.26 6.13 -0.31
CA PRO A 691 9.10 7.51 0.13
C PRO A 691 8.16 7.70 1.32
N SER A 692 6.96 7.10 1.29
CA SER A 692 5.95 7.28 2.33
C SER A 692 6.30 6.54 3.62
N VAL A 693 6.82 5.30 3.52
CA VAL A 693 7.23 4.54 4.71
C VAL A 693 8.45 5.18 5.40
N VAL A 694 9.42 5.74 4.65
CA VAL A 694 10.54 6.48 5.25
C VAL A 694 10.05 7.77 5.92
N ALA A 695 9.06 8.45 5.33
CA ALA A 695 8.46 9.64 5.93
C ALA A 695 7.67 9.33 7.23
N ARG A 696 6.86 8.26 7.24
CA ARG A 696 6.17 7.75 8.45
C ARG A 696 7.17 7.31 9.52
N ARG A 697 8.19 6.50 9.17
CA ARG A 697 9.18 6.03 10.15
C ARG A 697 9.97 7.18 10.78
N PHE A 698 10.28 8.23 10.02
CA PHE A 698 10.90 9.43 10.60
C PHE A 698 10.02 10.06 11.69
N MET A 699 8.70 10.15 11.49
CA MET A 699 7.79 10.68 12.50
C MET A 699 7.64 9.73 13.71
N GLU A 700 7.54 8.41 13.50
CA GLU A 700 7.56 7.40 14.58
C GLU A 700 8.80 7.55 15.48
N LEU A 701 9.99 7.58 14.88
CA LEU A 701 11.26 7.73 15.58
C LEU A 701 11.36 9.05 16.37
N VAL A 702 10.78 10.13 15.84
CA VAL A 702 10.75 11.44 16.49
C VAL A 702 9.75 11.47 17.64
N TYR A 703 8.58 10.84 17.51
CA TYR A 703 7.57 10.78 18.56
C TYR A 703 7.84 9.71 19.62
N GLY A 704 8.72 8.75 19.34
CA GLY A 704 9.05 7.64 20.25
C GLY A 704 8.02 6.53 20.22
N VAL A 705 7.37 6.33 19.07
CA VAL A 705 6.48 5.21 18.80
C VAL A 705 7.34 3.96 18.64
N GLU A 706 7.19 2.99 19.56
CA GLU A 706 7.99 1.75 19.54
C GLU A 706 7.41 0.72 18.54
N ASP A 707 6.08 0.60 18.47
CA ASP A 707 5.35 -0.30 17.56
C ASP A 707 4.96 0.45 16.27
N SER A 708 5.52 0.06 15.12
CA SER A 708 5.39 0.78 13.85
C SER A 708 4.03 0.56 13.17
N ASP A 709 3.49 1.60 12.52
CA ASP A 709 2.31 1.46 11.66
C ASP A 709 2.66 0.84 10.29
N ILE A 710 3.95 0.60 10.01
CA ILE A 710 4.46 0.22 8.70
C ILE A 710 4.57 -1.30 8.56
N VAL A 711 3.75 -1.86 7.67
CA VAL A 711 3.83 -3.27 7.28
C VAL A 711 4.85 -3.44 6.14
N PHE A 712 5.82 -4.32 6.35
CA PHE A 712 6.61 -4.92 5.28
C PHE A 712 5.92 -6.23 4.87
N PRO A 713 5.76 -6.52 3.56
CA PRO A 713 5.33 -7.84 3.11
C PRO A 713 6.21 -8.93 3.75
N SER A 714 5.58 -9.94 4.33
CA SER A 714 6.31 -11.06 4.91
C SER A 714 6.92 -11.94 3.80
N GLN A 715 7.88 -12.79 4.15
CA GLN A 715 8.40 -13.81 3.21
C GLN A 715 7.31 -14.78 2.75
N VAL A 716 6.20 -14.89 3.49
CA VAL A 716 5.00 -15.61 3.09
C VAL A 716 4.33 -14.91 1.91
N ASP A 717 3.99 -13.64 2.09
CA ASP A 717 3.26 -12.82 1.12
C ASP A 717 4.08 -12.70 -0.15
N GLN A 718 5.40 -12.50 -0.02
CA GLN A 718 6.33 -12.53 -1.15
C GLN A 718 6.24 -13.87 -1.90
N THR A 719 6.16 -15.02 -1.21
CA THR A 719 6.06 -16.37 -1.81
C THR A 719 4.68 -16.66 -2.43
N GLU A 720 3.59 -16.31 -1.75
CA GLU A 720 2.22 -16.57 -2.20
C GLU A 720 1.84 -15.61 -3.32
N SER A 721 2.17 -14.32 -3.17
CA SER A 721 2.14 -13.34 -4.26
C SER A 721 2.99 -13.85 -5.42
N GLU A 722 4.24 -14.29 -5.21
CA GLU A 722 5.04 -14.92 -6.28
C GLU A 722 4.35 -16.10 -6.96
N GLN A 723 3.67 -16.98 -6.23
CA GLN A 723 2.97 -18.10 -6.83
C GLN A 723 1.74 -17.64 -7.64
N ASN A 724 0.85 -16.84 -7.07
CA ASN A 724 -0.33 -16.30 -7.76
C ASN A 724 0.08 -15.48 -9.00
N ARG A 725 1.15 -14.70 -8.85
CA ARG A 725 1.82 -13.91 -9.89
C ARG A 725 2.41 -14.82 -10.98
N GLN A 726 3.09 -15.92 -10.63
CA GLN A 726 3.64 -16.90 -11.56
C GLN A 726 2.58 -17.74 -12.27
N ASP A 727 1.50 -18.12 -11.58
CA ASP A 727 0.37 -18.86 -12.19
C ASP A 727 -0.36 -17.95 -13.20
N PHE A 728 -0.55 -16.65 -12.89
CA PHE A 728 -0.97 -15.65 -13.87
C PHE A 728 0.01 -15.56 -15.06
N TYR A 729 1.33 -15.55 -14.80
CA TYR A 729 2.35 -15.51 -15.86
C TYR A 729 2.38 -16.75 -16.75
N ASP A 730 2.07 -17.93 -16.22
CA ASP A 730 1.95 -19.16 -17.01
C ASP A 730 0.71 -19.14 -17.93
N THR A 731 -0.25 -18.22 -17.72
CA THR A 731 -1.32 -17.93 -18.71
C THR A 731 -0.85 -17.09 -19.90
N LEU A 732 0.30 -16.39 -19.83
CA LEU A 732 0.68 -15.34 -20.78
C LEU A 732 1.44 -15.89 -22.01
N VAL A 733 0.75 -15.91 -23.15
CA VAL A 733 1.28 -16.36 -24.44
C VAL A 733 1.88 -15.19 -25.22
N LYS A 734 3.22 -15.13 -25.26
CA LYS A 734 3.99 -14.08 -25.95
C LYS A 734 4.06 -14.23 -27.46
N GLU A 735 4.47 -15.40 -27.95
CA GLU A 735 4.53 -15.70 -29.40
C GLU A 735 3.10 -15.79 -29.96
N ALA A 736 2.73 -14.86 -30.83
CA ALA A 736 1.40 -14.81 -31.43
C ALA A 736 1.27 -15.80 -32.60
N ASP A 737 0.16 -16.56 -32.66
CA ASP A 737 -0.18 -17.32 -33.86
C ASP A 737 -0.59 -16.33 -34.98
N ALA A 738 0.32 -16.14 -35.94
CA ALA A 738 0.15 -15.24 -37.07
C ALA A 738 -1.06 -15.56 -37.98
N GLU A 739 -1.64 -16.77 -37.95
CA GLU A 739 -2.92 -17.05 -38.65
C GLU A 739 -4.14 -16.66 -37.79
N ALA A 740 -4.00 -16.66 -36.45
CA ALA A 740 -5.05 -16.20 -35.54
C ALA A 740 -5.11 -14.65 -35.43
N VAL A 741 -3.96 -13.98 -35.35
CA VAL A 741 -3.90 -12.51 -35.16
C VAL A 741 -3.91 -11.72 -36.48
N GLU A 742 -4.01 -12.37 -37.65
CA GLU A 742 -4.19 -11.67 -38.95
C GLU A 742 -5.46 -10.80 -38.97
N GLN A 743 -6.52 -11.22 -38.25
CA GLN A 743 -7.75 -10.43 -38.14
C GLN A 743 -7.60 -9.19 -37.24
N PHE A 744 -6.78 -9.27 -36.18
CA PHE A 744 -6.53 -8.16 -35.25
C PHE A 744 -5.47 -7.18 -35.76
N SER A 745 -4.53 -7.63 -36.58
CA SER A 745 -3.49 -6.78 -37.17
C SER A 745 -4.07 -5.71 -38.12
N GLY A 746 -3.74 -4.43 -37.92
CA GLY A 746 -4.22 -3.30 -38.73
C GLY A 746 -4.24 -1.98 -37.95
N SER A 747 -4.90 -0.97 -38.52
CA SER A 747 -5.08 0.34 -37.88
C SER A 747 -6.45 0.46 -37.22
N TYR A 748 -6.47 1.13 -36.07
CA TYR A 748 -7.64 1.40 -35.25
C TYR A 748 -7.69 2.89 -34.89
N THR A 749 -8.88 3.37 -34.52
CA THR A 749 -9.11 4.76 -34.08
C THR A 749 -10.11 4.79 -32.91
N SER A 750 -9.92 5.73 -32.00
CA SER A 750 -10.79 6.02 -30.86
C SER A 750 -11.04 7.53 -30.81
N ASP A 751 -12.30 7.97 -30.65
CA ASP A 751 -12.65 9.39 -30.56
C ASP A 751 -12.06 10.09 -29.30
N ALA A 752 -11.48 9.33 -28.36
CA ALA A 752 -10.89 9.82 -27.10
C ALA A 752 -9.42 9.40 -26.86
N LEU A 753 -8.98 8.26 -27.39
CA LEU A 753 -7.62 7.70 -27.19
C LEU A 753 -6.79 7.63 -28.49
N GLY A 754 -7.08 8.50 -29.47
CA GLY A 754 -6.29 8.63 -30.69
C GLY A 754 -6.34 7.44 -31.65
N ASP A 755 -5.30 7.32 -32.47
CA ASP A 755 -5.11 6.21 -33.42
C ASP A 755 -4.15 5.16 -32.83
N MET A 756 -4.37 3.88 -33.13
CA MET A 756 -3.51 2.77 -32.68
C MET A 756 -3.26 1.78 -33.82
N THR A 757 -2.04 1.28 -33.95
CA THR A 757 -1.67 0.22 -34.90
C THR A 757 -1.34 -1.07 -34.14
N ILE A 758 -2.03 -2.16 -34.51
CA ILE A 758 -1.76 -3.50 -34.03
C ILE A 758 -0.95 -4.26 -35.09
N SER A 759 0.21 -4.80 -34.71
CA SER A 759 1.10 -5.52 -35.63
C SER A 759 1.93 -6.61 -34.94
N VAL A 760 2.55 -7.51 -35.71
CA VAL A 760 3.46 -8.53 -35.19
C VAL A 760 4.92 -8.08 -35.38
N ASN A 761 5.73 -8.14 -34.33
CA ASN A 761 7.12 -7.65 -34.32
C ASN A 761 8.14 -8.65 -34.94
N GLU A 762 9.44 -8.33 -34.91
CA GLU A 762 10.48 -9.24 -35.44
C GLU A 762 10.71 -10.50 -34.58
N GLU A 763 10.23 -10.51 -33.33
CA GLU A 763 10.38 -11.61 -32.38
C GLU A 763 9.17 -12.57 -32.40
N GLY A 764 8.03 -12.12 -32.93
CA GLY A 764 6.81 -12.92 -33.13
C GLY A 764 5.65 -12.54 -32.21
N GLU A 765 5.80 -11.49 -31.39
CA GLU A 765 4.77 -11.01 -30.47
C GLU A 765 3.81 -10.06 -31.16
N LEU A 766 2.58 -9.96 -30.64
CA LEU A 766 1.65 -8.90 -31.01
C LEU A 766 2.04 -7.62 -30.25
N VAL A 767 1.98 -6.47 -30.92
CA VAL A 767 2.40 -5.16 -30.39
C VAL A 767 1.33 -4.12 -30.69
N ALA A 768 1.03 -3.29 -29.69
CA ALA A 768 0.28 -2.05 -29.85
C ALA A 768 1.26 -0.86 -29.97
N ASP A 769 1.08 -0.07 -31.02
CA ASP A 769 1.80 1.18 -31.29
C ASP A 769 0.76 2.32 -31.37
N THR A 770 0.74 3.21 -30.38
CA THR A 770 -0.18 4.36 -30.32
C THR A 770 0.41 5.62 -30.95
N GLY A 771 1.69 5.59 -31.37
CA GLY A 771 2.46 6.78 -31.71
C GLY A 771 3.06 7.49 -30.49
N ASP A 772 2.36 7.52 -29.35
CA ASP A 772 2.88 8.01 -28.07
C ASP A 772 3.78 6.98 -27.36
N PHE A 773 3.35 5.72 -27.33
CA PHE A 773 4.09 4.60 -26.76
C PHE A 773 3.91 3.30 -27.58
N VAL A 774 4.80 2.33 -27.34
CA VAL A 774 4.79 1.03 -28.03
C VAL A 774 5.00 -0.06 -27.00
N THR A 775 4.05 -0.99 -26.85
CA THR A 775 4.10 -2.07 -25.85
C THR A 775 3.72 -3.41 -26.49
N PRO A 776 4.43 -4.52 -26.19
CA PRO A 776 3.96 -5.86 -26.50
C PRO A 776 2.65 -6.14 -25.77
N ILE A 777 1.74 -6.85 -26.43
CA ILE A 777 0.48 -7.30 -25.86
C ILE A 777 0.42 -8.84 -25.95
N TRP A 778 0.35 -9.50 -24.80
CA TRP A 778 0.41 -10.96 -24.69
C TRP A 778 -0.97 -11.53 -24.39
N LEU A 779 -1.37 -12.58 -25.11
CA LEU A 779 -2.67 -13.24 -24.93
C LEU A 779 -2.67 -13.96 -23.57
N THR A 780 -3.64 -13.69 -22.70
CA THR A 780 -3.87 -14.57 -21.54
C THR A 780 -4.72 -15.77 -21.96
N THR A 781 -4.43 -16.93 -21.39
CA THR A 781 -5.23 -18.16 -21.52
C THR A 781 -5.89 -18.58 -20.20
N ASP A 782 -6.08 -17.63 -19.29
CA ASP A 782 -6.98 -17.73 -18.14
C ASP A 782 -8.39 -18.19 -18.60
N GLU A 783 -9.02 -19.11 -17.86
CA GLU A 783 -10.36 -19.63 -18.20
C GLU A 783 -11.48 -18.63 -17.83
N ASP A 784 -11.20 -17.65 -16.95
CA ASP A 784 -12.10 -16.55 -16.57
C ASP A 784 -11.84 -15.23 -17.32
N ALA A 785 -10.89 -15.20 -18.25
CA ALA A 785 -10.68 -14.10 -19.18
C ALA A 785 -11.57 -14.22 -20.44
N ASP A 786 -12.00 -13.09 -21.00
CA ASP A 786 -12.74 -13.09 -22.26
C ASP A 786 -11.87 -13.59 -23.42
N PRO A 787 -12.39 -14.41 -24.34
CA PRO A 787 -11.60 -14.88 -25.48
C PRO A 787 -11.02 -13.71 -26.28
N ASN A 788 -9.70 -13.75 -26.55
CA ASN A 788 -8.91 -12.68 -27.16
C ASN A 788 -8.67 -11.46 -26.25
N THR A 789 -8.61 -11.67 -24.92
CA THR A 789 -7.97 -10.74 -23.97
C THR A 789 -6.46 -10.77 -24.10
N TYR A 790 -5.83 -9.60 -24.23
CA TYR A 790 -4.39 -9.42 -24.20
C TYR A 790 -4.03 -8.46 -23.07
N ILE A 791 -2.88 -8.69 -22.43
CA ILE A 791 -2.35 -7.84 -21.36
C ILE A 791 -1.11 -7.10 -21.89
N MET A 792 -1.00 -5.81 -21.57
CA MET A 792 0.17 -4.99 -21.92
C MET A 792 1.39 -5.38 -21.07
N ALA A 793 2.53 -5.62 -21.72
CA ALA A 793 3.70 -6.23 -21.09
C ALA A 793 4.67 -5.24 -20.44
N LEU A 794 4.71 -3.99 -20.93
CA LEU A 794 5.66 -2.94 -20.54
C LEU A 794 4.94 -1.62 -20.19
N PRO A 795 5.59 -0.71 -19.43
CA PRO A 795 5.14 0.66 -19.23
C PRO A 795 4.71 1.37 -20.53
N PRO A 796 3.76 2.32 -20.47
CA PRO A 796 3.25 2.99 -19.27
C PRO A 796 2.08 2.26 -18.57
N LEU A 797 1.61 1.15 -19.14
CA LEU A 797 0.38 0.47 -18.74
C LEU A 797 0.61 -1.05 -18.56
N ALA A 798 1.74 -1.45 -17.99
CA ALA A 798 2.00 -2.86 -17.70
C ALA A 798 0.87 -3.48 -16.85
N GLY A 799 0.47 -4.71 -17.16
CA GLY A 799 -0.66 -5.38 -16.49
C GLY A 799 -2.05 -4.91 -16.94
N GLN A 800 -2.18 -3.82 -17.70
CA GLN A 800 -3.47 -3.37 -18.22
C GLN A 800 -4.02 -4.33 -19.29
N ALA A 801 -5.25 -4.80 -19.08
CA ALA A 801 -5.94 -5.68 -19.99
C ALA A 801 -6.63 -4.93 -21.15
N PHE A 802 -6.74 -5.62 -22.29
CA PHE A 802 -7.27 -5.12 -23.55
C PHE A 802 -7.97 -6.27 -24.32
N THR A 803 -9.23 -6.11 -24.73
CA THR A 803 -10.02 -7.20 -25.33
C THR A 803 -10.35 -6.95 -26.81
N PHE A 804 -10.16 -7.93 -27.69
CA PHE A 804 -10.59 -7.85 -29.09
C PHE A 804 -11.92 -8.58 -29.34
N GLU A 805 -12.88 -7.86 -29.92
CA GLU A 805 -14.16 -8.39 -30.38
C GLU A 805 -14.27 -8.42 -31.91
N VAL A 806 -15.10 -9.34 -32.43
CA VAL A 806 -15.44 -9.40 -33.87
C VAL A 806 -16.95 -9.50 -34.04
N ALA A 807 -17.58 -8.42 -34.49
CA ALA A 807 -19.03 -8.31 -34.66
C ALA A 807 -19.57 -9.20 -35.81
N GLU A 808 -20.88 -9.50 -35.81
CA GLU A 808 -21.54 -10.34 -36.83
C GLU A 808 -21.33 -9.85 -38.29
N ASP A 809 -21.06 -8.55 -38.50
CA ASP A 809 -20.81 -7.97 -39.82
C ASP A 809 -19.33 -7.93 -40.26
N GLY A 810 -18.43 -8.35 -39.37
CA GLY A 810 -16.98 -8.39 -39.58
C GLY A 810 -16.23 -7.13 -39.13
N THR A 811 -16.89 -6.18 -38.46
CA THR A 811 -16.21 -5.10 -37.75
C THR A 811 -15.39 -5.68 -36.59
N VAL A 812 -14.14 -5.21 -36.43
CA VAL A 812 -13.28 -5.58 -35.31
C VAL A 812 -13.20 -4.38 -34.36
N THR A 813 -13.52 -4.62 -33.10
CA THR A 813 -13.44 -3.66 -32.00
C THR A 813 -12.42 -4.15 -30.96
N ALA A 814 -11.93 -3.22 -30.17
CA ALA A 814 -10.68 -3.35 -29.45
C ALA A 814 -10.80 -2.45 -28.20
N THR A 815 -11.03 -3.05 -27.03
CA THR A 815 -11.62 -2.37 -25.87
C THR A 815 -10.68 -2.37 -24.66
N ILE A 816 -10.58 -1.22 -24.00
CA ILE A 816 -9.77 -0.98 -22.79
C ILE A 816 -10.56 -0.12 -21.81
N GLY A 817 -10.41 -0.35 -20.50
CA GLY A 817 -11.09 0.44 -19.48
C GLY A 817 -10.48 0.31 -18.11
N ILE A 818 -10.89 1.20 -17.21
CA ILE A 818 -10.56 1.18 -15.78
C ILE A 818 -11.80 1.59 -14.99
N GLY A 819 -12.23 0.72 -14.06
CA GLY A 819 -13.54 0.84 -13.42
C GLY A 819 -14.69 0.97 -14.42
N LEU A 820 -15.57 1.96 -14.21
CA LEU A 820 -16.71 2.27 -15.08
C LEU A 820 -16.35 2.97 -16.40
N VAL A 821 -15.08 3.33 -16.63
CA VAL A 821 -14.68 4.12 -17.80
C VAL A 821 -14.08 3.22 -18.86
N GLU A 822 -14.88 2.89 -19.88
CA GLU A 822 -14.50 2.07 -21.04
C GLU A 822 -14.26 2.91 -22.30
N TYR A 823 -13.28 2.51 -23.10
CA TYR A 823 -12.88 3.12 -24.36
C TYR A 823 -12.80 2.06 -25.46
N THR A 824 -13.47 2.30 -26.59
CA THR A 824 -13.48 1.38 -27.74
C THR A 824 -12.68 1.92 -28.92
N PHE A 825 -11.59 1.27 -29.25
CA PHE A 825 -10.92 1.41 -30.54
C PHE A 825 -11.67 0.62 -31.63
N THR A 826 -11.91 1.23 -32.79
CA THR A 826 -12.56 0.58 -33.95
C THR A 826 -11.59 0.45 -35.10
N LYS A 827 -11.49 -0.75 -35.71
CA LYS A 827 -10.60 -1.00 -36.86
C LYS A 827 -11.05 -0.27 -38.13
N VAL A 828 -10.10 0.29 -38.89
CA VAL A 828 -10.41 1.17 -40.04
C VAL A 828 -9.98 0.67 -41.44
N ASP A 829 -9.24 -0.44 -41.56
CA ASP A 829 -8.64 -0.91 -42.83
C ASP A 829 -8.96 -2.36 -43.28
#